data_AF-A0A7V1N820-F1
#
_entry.id   AF-A0A7V1N820-F1
#
_cell.length_a   1.000
_cell.length_b   1.000
_cell.length_c   1.000
_cell.angle_alpha   90.00
_cell.angle_beta   90.00
_cell.angle_gamma   90.00
#
_symmetry.space_group_name_H-M   'P 1'
#
loop_
_entity.id
_entity.type
_entity.pdbx_description
1 polymer ?
#
loop_
_entity_poly.entity_id
_entity_poly.type
_entity_poly.pdbx_seq_one_letter_code
_entity_poly.pdbx_strand_id
1 'polypeptide(L)'
;MHRTLNRLFAGLMLSALAVAPAWSVDDAASASGELLLDAYQRGVQLSPQQKVELEQLLALPGHEGSVGTDEAGGPDDAGYVFIDSNEPDGPAFGWVTDDSGTWTEITALYGDDVYAGPFPIGFDFPFYGTDYSQFWLGSNGWISLVSQTSSYLSNYAIPNTANPNALIAPFWDDLNLNTGAPQVHYGNIGDSVLVIQYEDVQRFGGPTGAVLSFQVLLHQDGTILLQYNDISANFNLTSETIGIENADGTIGLQVSYNTDPVDYPADSLAIRIAQVPGDADVSGQVTDFDTGLPIADAIVTIAFHSDTTDAGGDYAITGLFPGTNDVTIWAPGYNQLSTTVDLVSGQNTADFQLVSTANAAFYDDFETDTGFWITYTVAPDSLVDWERGTPGGGTYSPVPASAHSGSNVYATRLAEEHRASAQDYLELDLPMSAGPAATLTYWQWMELFSPWDGYNVEITTDDGATWVPLQPVGGYPVDPVTNLFDADGNTQPGFAGEPEMWEQVDFSLAAYAGQTFRIRFHLGTSSVVNKYGVAIDDIAFYGVTGPGGLEGTVTDAGTGDPLVNARVQVRLAGQQDLWIETRTNALGQYTFILPIDTYDVTCVAAGYETQTATDVALIEDSTTTVDFAMVVQSVTVPVTGTVVAVEDGVTPAPNAIVHLLELDVTDTTDAAGAFDLG
;
A
#
# COMPACT_ATOMS: atom_id res chain seq x y z
N MET A 1 33.42 -24.79 -27.98
CA MET A 1 33.43 -26.18 -28.50
C MET A 1 34.58 -26.94 -27.81
N HIS A 2 34.24 -27.91 -26.95
CA HIS A 2 35.12 -28.96 -26.36
C HIS A 2 36.17 -28.61 -25.26
N ARG A 3 35.74 -28.77 -24.00
CA ARG A 3 36.22 -29.68 -22.92
C ARG A 3 37.72 -30.08 -22.79
N THR A 4 38.27 -29.70 -21.62
CA THR A 4 38.89 -30.54 -20.54
C THR A 4 40.24 -31.27 -20.74
N LEU A 5 41.20 -31.07 -19.81
CA LEU A 5 41.94 -32.07 -18.98
C LEU A 5 43.05 -31.37 -18.15
N ASN A 6 42.99 -31.32 -16.81
CA ASN A 6 43.48 -32.27 -15.79
C ASN A 6 44.99 -32.23 -15.41
N ARG A 7 45.25 -31.80 -14.17
CA ARG A 7 45.99 -32.46 -13.05
C ARG A 7 47.54 -32.60 -13.03
N LEU A 8 48.09 -32.11 -11.91
CA LEU A 8 48.95 -32.75 -10.88
C LEU A 8 50.49 -32.55 -10.82
N PHE A 9 50.92 -32.23 -9.59
CA PHE A 9 52.21 -32.44 -8.87
C PHE A 9 53.49 -31.67 -9.26
N ALA A 10 54.09 -30.97 -8.29
CA ALA A 10 55.16 -31.48 -7.41
C ALA A 10 55.71 -30.36 -6.49
N GLY A 11 56.03 -30.69 -5.24
CA GLY A 11 56.48 -29.75 -4.21
C GLY A 11 57.97 -29.79 -3.86
N LEU A 12 58.28 -29.02 -2.80
CA LEU A 12 59.45 -29.03 -1.89
C LEU A 12 60.82 -28.57 -2.43
N MET A 13 61.30 -27.43 -1.93
CA MET A 13 62.59 -27.37 -1.24
C MET A 13 62.66 -26.24 -0.20
N LEU A 14 63.36 -26.57 0.87
CA LEU A 14 63.48 -25.90 2.16
C LEU A 14 64.64 -24.89 2.18
N SER A 15 64.50 -23.85 3.01
CA SER A 15 65.55 -23.09 3.73
C SER A 15 66.51 -22.16 2.96
N ALA A 16 66.39 -20.85 3.24
CA ALA A 16 67.52 -19.97 3.52
C ALA A 16 67.05 -18.75 4.35
N LEU A 17 67.57 -18.62 5.58
CA LEU A 17 67.58 -17.36 6.33
C LEU A 17 68.50 -16.36 5.63
N ALA A 18 68.02 -15.16 5.32
CA ALA A 18 68.64 -13.87 5.66
C ALA A 18 68.05 -12.70 4.82
N VAL A 19 67.42 -11.76 5.55
CA VAL A 19 67.36 -10.30 5.31
C VAL A 19 66.94 -9.82 3.91
N ALA A 20 65.66 -9.46 3.78
CA ALA A 20 65.15 -8.59 2.71
C ALA A 20 65.00 -7.14 3.23
N PRO A 21 65.21 -6.12 2.36
CA PRO A 21 65.32 -4.72 2.78
C PRO A 21 63.96 -4.11 3.08
N ALA A 22 63.96 -3.11 3.97
CA ALA A 22 62.82 -2.23 4.22
C ALA A 22 62.36 -1.60 2.89
N TRP A 23 61.12 -1.89 2.49
CA TRP A 23 60.42 -1.13 1.45
C TRP A 23 59.82 0.11 2.10
N SER A 24 60.27 1.29 1.66
CA SER A 24 59.62 2.58 1.96
C SER A 24 58.61 2.89 0.86
N VAL A 25 57.36 3.13 1.24
CA VAL A 25 56.30 3.58 0.34
C VAL A 25 56.46 5.08 0.11
N ASP A 26 57.27 5.46 -0.87
CA ASP A 26 57.42 6.88 -1.25
C ASP A 26 57.39 7.12 -2.78
N ASP A 27 56.99 6.13 -3.59
CA ASP A 27 56.83 6.34 -5.04
C ASP A 27 55.67 5.52 -5.63
N ALA A 28 54.46 6.10 -5.64
CA ALA A 28 53.51 6.08 -6.76
C ALA A 28 52.15 6.66 -6.33
N ALA A 29 51.75 7.77 -6.95
CA ALA A 29 50.36 8.22 -6.96
C ALA A 29 49.50 7.18 -7.69
N SER A 30 48.34 6.85 -7.11
CA SER A 30 47.37 5.78 -7.46
C SER A 30 47.74 4.36 -7.03
N ALA A 31 47.55 4.04 -5.74
CA ALA A 31 47.32 2.68 -5.29
C ALA A 31 45.80 2.43 -5.26
N SER A 32 45.32 1.28 -5.75
CA SER A 32 43.90 0.89 -5.67
C SER A 32 43.47 0.71 -4.21
N GLY A 33 42.20 1.01 -3.88
CA GLY A 33 41.67 1.02 -2.50
C GLY A 33 41.95 -0.26 -1.70
N GLU A 34 41.99 -1.42 -2.34
CA GLU A 34 42.35 -2.70 -1.70
C GLU A 34 43.77 -2.73 -1.11
N LEU A 35 44.74 -2.01 -1.69
CA LEU A 35 46.12 -1.97 -1.20
C LEU A 35 46.28 -1.07 0.04
N LEU A 36 45.39 -0.10 0.22
CA LEU A 36 45.37 0.77 1.41
C LEU A 36 44.80 0.03 2.63
N LEU A 37 43.79 -0.81 2.42
CA LEU A 37 43.20 -1.66 3.46
C LEU A 37 44.18 -2.73 3.94
N ASP A 38 44.86 -3.43 3.02
CA ASP A 38 45.88 -4.44 3.35
C ASP A 38 47.11 -3.82 4.07
N ALA A 39 47.51 -2.59 3.72
CA ALA A 39 48.58 -1.88 4.41
C ALA A 39 48.19 -1.45 5.84
N TYR A 40 46.95 -0.99 6.04
CA TYR A 40 46.41 -0.66 7.36
C TYR A 40 46.32 -1.90 8.26
N GLN A 41 45.78 -3.00 7.76
CA GLN A 41 45.62 -4.26 8.50
C GLN A 41 46.96 -4.91 8.89
N ARG A 42 48.05 -4.61 8.16
CA ARG A 42 49.42 -5.03 8.53
C ARG A 42 50.14 -4.02 9.45
N GLY A 43 49.44 -3.01 9.95
CA GLY A 43 49.96 -2.04 10.93
C GLY A 43 50.88 -0.97 10.34
N VAL A 44 50.83 -0.73 9.03
CA VAL A 44 51.60 0.33 8.38
C VAL A 44 50.93 1.68 8.61
N GLN A 45 51.69 2.69 9.04
CA GLN A 45 51.18 4.06 9.24
C GLN A 45 50.84 4.71 7.89
N LEU A 46 49.55 4.90 7.63
CA LEU A 46 49.04 5.61 6.46
C LEU A 46 49.20 7.14 6.61
N SER A 47 49.47 7.83 5.49
CA SER A 47 49.48 9.29 5.46
C SER A 47 48.06 9.86 5.68
N PRO A 48 47.91 11.12 6.10
CA PRO A 48 46.59 11.73 6.33
C PRO A 48 45.67 11.68 5.11
N GLN A 49 46.21 11.82 3.90
CA GLN A 49 45.44 11.81 2.66
C GLN A 49 44.96 10.39 2.29
N GLN A 50 45.78 9.37 2.59
CA GLN A 50 45.42 7.97 2.43
C GLN A 50 44.41 7.48 3.49
N LYS A 51 44.40 8.08 4.68
CA LYS A 51 43.37 7.83 5.69
C LYS A 51 42.01 8.38 5.26
N VAL A 52 41.99 9.58 4.68
CA VAL A 52 40.75 10.16 4.12
C VAL A 52 40.25 9.32 2.95
N GLU A 53 41.12 8.82 2.06
CA GLU A 53 40.71 7.90 0.98
C GLU A 53 40.20 6.55 1.50
N LEU A 54 40.77 6.01 2.59
CA LEU A 54 40.29 4.79 3.25
C LEU A 54 38.94 5.01 3.95
N GLU A 55 38.78 6.13 4.66
CA GLU A 55 37.53 6.53 5.31
C GLU A 55 36.42 6.77 4.28
N GLN A 56 36.73 7.33 3.11
CA GLN A 56 35.78 7.49 2.00
C GLN A 56 35.42 6.15 1.33
N LEU A 57 36.33 5.17 1.33
CA LEU A 57 36.07 3.82 0.82
C LEU A 57 35.18 3.00 1.78
N LEU A 58 35.33 3.22 3.09
CA LEU A 58 34.52 2.61 4.16
C LEU A 58 33.14 3.28 4.33
N ALA A 59 32.94 4.47 3.75
CA ALA A 59 31.72 5.26 3.88
C ALA A 59 30.74 5.14 2.69
N LEU A 60 30.87 4.12 1.83
CA LEU A 60 29.89 3.83 0.78
C LEU A 60 28.98 2.65 1.19
N PRO A 61 27.64 2.78 1.07
CA PRO A 61 26.74 1.66 1.31
C PRO A 61 26.80 0.66 0.14
N GLY A 62 26.95 -0.61 0.49
CA GLY A 62 26.76 -1.77 -0.39
C GLY A 62 27.84 -2.00 -1.44
N HIS A 63 28.74 -2.95 -1.19
CA HIS A 63 29.31 -3.73 -2.29
C HIS A 63 28.77 -5.15 -2.20
N GLU A 64 27.91 -5.50 -3.16
CA GLU A 64 27.50 -6.88 -3.42
C GLU A 64 28.74 -7.77 -3.59
N GLY A 65 28.81 -8.87 -2.82
CA GLY A 65 29.62 -10.01 -3.22
C GLY A 65 30.30 -10.82 -2.13
N SER A 66 29.56 -11.43 -1.20
CA SER A 66 29.72 -12.87 -0.94
C SER A 66 28.53 -13.44 -0.21
N VAL A 67 28.06 -14.59 -0.69
CA VAL A 67 26.93 -15.36 -0.15
C VAL A 67 27.32 -15.97 1.21
N GLY A 68 26.62 -15.59 2.29
CA GLY A 68 26.59 -16.33 3.56
C GLY A 68 26.40 -15.44 4.81
N THR A 69 25.22 -15.59 5.43
CA THR A 69 24.78 -15.20 6.80
C THR A 69 24.60 -13.71 7.15
N ASP A 70 23.40 -13.39 7.65
CA ASP A 70 22.94 -12.07 8.12
C ASP A 70 23.48 -11.84 9.54
N GLU A 71 24.68 -11.25 9.67
CA GLU A 71 25.45 -11.15 10.93
C GLU A 71 25.28 -9.77 11.64
N ALA A 72 24.43 -8.90 11.08
CA ALA A 72 23.92 -7.65 11.66
C ALA A 72 22.56 -7.28 11.03
N GLY A 73 21.66 -6.64 11.80
CA GLY A 73 20.33 -6.29 11.31
C GLY A 73 19.63 -5.18 12.10
N GLY A 74 18.42 -4.82 11.66
CA GLY A 74 17.71 -3.61 12.08
C GLY A 74 18.08 -2.36 11.26
N PRO A 75 17.71 -1.14 11.70
CA PRO A 75 16.93 -0.88 12.91
C PRO A 75 15.50 -1.40 12.77
N ASP A 76 14.93 -1.88 13.87
CA ASP A 76 13.48 -2.02 13.96
C ASP A 76 12.79 -0.66 14.07
N ASP A 77 11.47 -0.70 14.13
CA ASP A 77 10.60 0.44 14.44
C ASP A 77 10.74 0.90 15.92
N ALA A 78 11.90 0.80 16.54
CA ALA A 78 12.23 1.60 17.71
C ALA A 78 13.70 2.02 17.67
N GLY A 79 14.40 1.72 16.59
CA GLY A 79 15.82 1.99 16.43
C GLY A 79 16.73 0.93 17.01
N TYR A 80 16.24 -0.23 17.42
CA TYR A 80 17.10 -1.32 17.86
C TYR A 80 17.77 -1.98 16.66
N VAL A 81 19.10 -2.07 16.72
CA VAL A 81 19.92 -2.84 15.79
C VAL A 81 20.59 -3.98 16.53
N PHE A 82 20.96 -5.04 15.82
CA PHE A 82 21.84 -6.08 16.33
C PHE A 82 23.12 -6.18 15.50
N ILE A 83 24.19 -6.59 16.16
CA ILE A 83 25.46 -6.93 15.53
C ILE A 83 26.11 -8.06 16.34
N ASP A 84 26.57 -9.11 15.66
CA ASP A 84 27.22 -10.23 16.32
C ASP A 84 28.76 -10.16 16.29
N SER A 85 29.41 -11.06 17.01
CA SER A 85 30.86 -11.07 17.21
C SER A 85 31.68 -11.49 15.99
N ASN A 86 31.06 -11.93 14.90
CA ASN A 86 31.74 -12.24 13.64
C ASN A 86 31.99 -10.97 12.82
N GLU A 87 31.25 -9.90 13.09
CA GLU A 87 31.39 -8.61 12.43
C GLU A 87 32.59 -7.80 12.97
N PRO A 88 33.27 -6.99 12.13
CA PRO A 88 34.42 -6.18 12.54
C PRO A 88 34.16 -5.22 13.72
N ASP A 89 32.94 -4.71 13.84
CA ASP A 89 32.48 -3.81 14.91
C ASP A 89 31.56 -4.51 15.94
N GLY A 90 31.53 -5.84 15.88
CA GLY A 90 30.77 -6.71 16.77
C GLY A 90 31.27 -6.69 18.22
N PRO A 91 30.42 -7.09 19.18
CA PRO A 91 30.89 -7.31 20.54
C PRO A 91 31.92 -8.44 20.61
N ALA A 92 32.87 -8.37 21.53
CA ALA A 92 33.69 -9.53 21.84
C ALA A 92 32.90 -10.52 22.71
N PHE A 93 32.95 -11.81 22.38
CA PHE A 93 32.51 -12.86 23.30
C PHE A 93 33.35 -12.84 24.58
N GLY A 94 32.67 -12.91 25.72
CA GLY A 94 33.24 -12.80 27.06
C GLY A 94 32.28 -13.30 28.13
N TRP A 95 32.26 -14.62 28.32
CA TRP A 95 31.43 -15.28 29.34
C TRP A 95 31.70 -14.75 30.75
N VAL A 96 30.65 -14.34 31.46
CA VAL A 96 30.75 -13.80 32.83
C VAL A 96 30.61 -14.93 33.84
N THR A 97 31.43 -14.92 34.90
CA THR A 97 31.32 -15.86 36.02
C THR A 97 30.96 -15.13 37.32
N ASP A 98 30.19 -15.81 38.19
CA ASP A 98 29.95 -15.33 39.56
C ASP A 98 31.15 -15.60 40.46
N ASP A 99 32.21 -14.82 40.31
CA ASP A 99 33.41 -14.93 41.15
C ASP A 99 33.12 -14.60 42.63
N SER A 100 32.00 -13.93 42.91
CA SER A 100 31.60 -13.49 44.25
C SER A 100 30.76 -14.52 45.02
N GLY A 101 30.13 -15.46 44.31
CA GLY A 101 29.15 -16.40 44.87
C GLY A 101 27.89 -15.72 45.40
N THR A 102 27.51 -14.56 44.86
CA THR A 102 26.37 -13.76 45.33
C THR A 102 25.15 -13.83 44.42
N TRP A 103 25.26 -14.46 43.26
CA TRP A 103 24.15 -14.63 42.32
C TRP A 103 23.09 -15.54 42.92
N THR A 104 21.84 -15.26 42.58
CA THR A 104 20.68 -15.99 43.07
C THR A 104 20.32 -17.10 42.10
N GLU A 105 20.34 -18.34 42.58
CA GLU A 105 19.83 -19.51 41.85
C GLU A 105 18.30 -19.50 41.79
N ILE A 106 17.73 -19.66 40.60
CA ILE A 106 16.28 -19.66 40.37
C ILE A 106 15.75 -21.09 40.36
N THR A 107 15.79 -21.72 41.54
CA THR A 107 15.33 -23.11 41.71
C THR A 107 13.87 -23.36 41.34
N ALA A 108 13.04 -22.30 41.28
CA ALA A 108 11.65 -22.39 40.85
C ALA A 108 11.48 -22.75 39.37
N LEU A 109 12.54 -22.63 38.57
CA LEU A 109 12.54 -23.00 37.15
C LEU A 109 12.91 -24.47 36.89
N TYR A 110 13.32 -25.25 37.91
CA TYR A 110 13.63 -26.68 37.76
C TYR A 110 12.36 -27.54 37.66
N GLY A 111 11.57 -27.21 36.64
CA GLY A 111 10.30 -27.77 36.21
C GLY A 111 10.26 -27.81 34.68
N ASP A 112 9.23 -28.45 34.14
CA ASP A 112 8.88 -28.37 32.71
C ASP A 112 7.76 -27.36 32.60
N ASP A 113 7.78 -26.50 31.59
CA ASP A 113 6.74 -25.48 31.40
C ASP A 113 6.45 -24.67 32.67
N VAL A 114 7.50 -24.13 33.30
CA VAL A 114 7.39 -23.28 34.48
C VAL A 114 7.92 -21.88 34.20
N TYR A 115 7.47 -20.90 34.97
CA TYR A 115 8.02 -19.54 34.94
C TYR A 115 8.17 -19.00 36.36
N ALA A 116 9.01 -18.00 36.53
CA ALA A 116 9.25 -17.37 37.82
C ALA A 116 9.40 -15.84 37.69
N GLY A 117 9.16 -15.14 38.79
CA GLY A 117 9.27 -13.68 38.91
C GLY A 117 8.15 -13.07 39.77
N PRO A 118 8.14 -11.74 39.95
CA PRO A 118 9.15 -10.80 39.47
C PRO A 118 10.48 -10.93 40.21
N PHE A 119 11.58 -10.77 39.48
CA PHE A 119 12.91 -10.56 40.02
C PHE A 119 13.36 -9.12 39.77
N PRO A 120 14.16 -8.51 40.69
CA PRO A 120 14.62 -7.14 40.52
C PRO A 120 15.73 -7.06 39.46
N ILE A 121 15.67 -6.06 38.57
CA ILE A 121 16.76 -5.75 37.63
C ILE A 121 17.94 -5.09 38.37
N GLY A 122 17.64 -4.24 39.36
CA GLY A 122 18.63 -3.51 40.16
C GLY A 122 18.84 -2.06 39.72
N PHE A 123 18.29 -1.67 38.57
CA PHE A 123 18.25 -0.32 38.02
C PHE A 123 17.02 -0.18 37.10
N ASP A 124 16.73 1.05 36.66
CA ASP A 124 15.72 1.32 35.63
C ASP A 124 16.35 1.01 34.26
N PHE A 125 15.80 0.03 33.56
CA PHE A 125 16.27 -0.46 32.26
C PHE A 125 15.36 0.08 31.14
N PRO A 126 15.87 0.94 30.23
CA PRO A 126 15.08 1.47 29.14
C PRO A 126 14.89 0.43 28.02
N PHE A 127 13.64 0.14 27.67
CA PHE A 127 13.26 -0.84 26.66
C PHE A 127 11.99 -0.41 25.91
N TYR A 128 12.08 -0.20 24.58
CA TYR A 128 10.97 0.30 23.74
C TYR A 128 10.24 1.52 24.33
N GLY A 129 11.02 2.52 24.77
CA GLY A 129 10.49 3.76 25.32
C GLY A 129 9.90 3.67 26.73
N THR A 130 9.97 2.52 27.39
CA THR A 130 9.49 2.30 28.77
C THR A 130 10.64 1.86 29.68
N ASP A 131 10.70 2.41 30.89
CA ASP A 131 11.66 1.98 31.92
C ASP A 131 11.10 0.82 32.74
N TYR A 132 11.87 -0.28 32.83
CA TYR A 132 11.53 -1.46 33.60
C TYR A 132 12.49 -1.67 34.77
N SER A 133 11.96 -2.15 35.90
CA SER A 133 12.77 -2.44 37.10
C SER A 133 12.68 -3.90 37.57
N GLN A 134 11.88 -4.71 36.86
CA GLN A 134 11.61 -6.11 37.20
C GLN A 134 11.54 -6.96 35.93
N PHE A 135 11.78 -8.26 36.07
CA PHE A 135 11.66 -9.23 34.99
C PHE A 135 11.06 -10.56 35.47
N TRP A 136 10.51 -11.30 34.51
CA TRP A 136 10.04 -12.68 34.60
C TRP A 136 10.76 -13.51 33.54
N LEU A 137 10.85 -14.81 33.76
CA LEU A 137 11.50 -15.73 32.83
C LEU A 137 10.90 -17.13 32.92
N GLY A 138 10.94 -17.85 31.81
CA GLY A 138 10.40 -19.21 31.67
C GLY A 138 11.50 -20.29 31.64
N SER A 139 11.11 -21.54 31.89
CA SER A 139 11.99 -22.70 31.67
C SER A 139 12.42 -22.80 30.21
N ASN A 140 11.59 -22.26 29.31
CA ASN A 140 11.71 -22.28 27.85
C ASN A 140 12.59 -21.14 27.29
N GLY A 141 13.37 -20.47 28.14
CA GLY A 141 14.41 -19.53 27.71
C GLY A 141 13.96 -18.12 27.31
N TRP A 142 12.67 -17.80 27.36
CA TRP A 142 12.18 -16.43 27.20
C TRP A 142 12.29 -15.62 28.50
N ILE A 143 12.48 -14.30 28.37
CA ILE A 143 12.46 -13.31 29.46
C ILE A 143 11.44 -12.23 29.10
N SER A 144 10.60 -11.81 30.05
CA SER A 144 9.68 -10.69 29.85
C SER A 144 9.84 -9.64 30.95
N LEU A 145 9.70 -8.37 30.58
CA LEU A 145 9.75 -7.25 31.50
C LEU A 145 8.36 -6.89 32.09
N VAL A 146 7.31 -7.62 31.70
CA VAL A 146 5.96 -7.49 32.26
C VAL A 146 5.46 -8.79 32.89
N SER A 147 4.43 -8.68 33.73
CA SER A 147 3.88 -9.83 34.45
C SER A 147 3.30 -10.88 33.51
N GLN A 148 3.67 -12.13 33.73
CA GLN A 148 3.23 -13.25 32.90
C GLN A 148 2.13 -14.08 33.56
N THR A 149 1.33 -14.75 32.72
CA THR A 149 0.22 -15.62 33.17
C THR A 149 0.46 -17.10 32.89
N SER A 150 1.46 -17.42 32.06
CA SER A 150 1.81 -18.77 31.62
C SER A 150 3.32 -18.91 31.38
N SER A 151 3.77 -20.12 31.08
CA SER A 151 5.17 -20.50 30.83
C SER A 151 5.59 -20.55 29.36
N TYR A 152 4.66 -20.29 28.43
CA TYR A 152 4.80 -20.21 26.97
C TYR A 152 5.86 -21.14 26.33
N LEU A 153 5.40 -22.28 25.84
CA LEU A 153 6.24 -23.35 25.27
C LEU A 153 6.48 -23.26 23.77
N SER A 154 5.61 -22.54 23.04
CA SER A 154 5.73 -22.39 21.60
C SER A 154 6.32 -21.03 21.30
N ASN A 155 7.46 -21.03 20.61
CA ASN A 155 8.11 -19.84 20.11
C ASN A 155 7.39 -19.28 18.87
N TYR A 156 7.55 -17.98 18.62
CA TYR A 156 6.94 -17.27 17.50
C TYR A 156 7.96 -16.39 16.79
N ALA A 157 7.69 -16.06 15.52
CA ALA A 157 8.44 -15.00 14.85
C ALA A 157 8.18 -13.66 15.54
N ILE A 158 9.19 -12.80 15.60
CA ILE A 158 9.14 -11.46 16.18
C ILE A 158 8.96 -10.43 15.04
N PRO A 159 8.09 -9.42 15.19
CA PRO A 159 7.18 -9.19 16.31
C PRO A 159 5.96 -10.10 16.32
N ASN A 160 5.39 -10.37 17.50
CA ASN A 160 4.14 -11.09 17.66
C ASN A 160 3.24 -10.53 18.77
N THR A 161 1.97 -10.27 18.47
CA THR A 161 1.01 -9.78 19.49
C THR A 161 0.60 -10.85 20.51
N ALA A 162 0.92 -12.13 20.27
CA ALA A 162 0.67 -13.21 21.20
C ALA A 162 1.74 -13.27 22.30
N ASN A 163 1.29 -13.26 23.56
CA ASN A 163 2.17 -13.35 24.73
C ASN A 163 3.17 -14.53 24.64
N PRO A 164 4.39 -14.36 25.20
CA PRO A 164 4.83 -13.28 26.07
C PRO A 164 5.36 -12.04 25.32
N ASN A 165 4.95 -10.84 25.75
CA ASN A 165 5.42 -9.55 25.19
C ASN A 165 6.36 -8.81 26.15
N ALA A 166 6.85 -7.63 25.76
CA ALA A 166 7.99 -6.95 26.38
C ALA A 166 9.16 -7.95 26.53
N LEU A 167 9.39 -8.66 25.43
CA LEU A 167 10.09 -9.93 25.38
C LEU A 167 11.55 -9.71 25.01
N ILE A 168 12.41 -10.43 25.71
CA ILE A 168 13.79 -10.69 25.33
C ILE A 168 13.89 -12.21 25.18
N ALA A 169 14.04 -12.66 23.95
CA ALA A 169 14.22 -14.06 23.59
C ALA A 169 15.70 -14.31 23.31
N PRO A 170 16.51 -14.74 24.30
CA PRO A 170 17.90 -15.14 24.05
C PRO A 170 18.00 -16.49 23.34
N PHE A 171 17.09 -17.41 23.64
CA PHE A 171 16.94 -18.69 22.98
C PHE A 171 15.59 -19.28 23.39
N TRP A 172 14.51 -18.76 22.81
CA TRP A 172 13.17 -19.25 23.16
C TRP A 172 12.85 -20.52 22.34
N ASP A 173 12.82 -21.66 23.02
CA ASP A 173 12.43 -22.98 22.49
C ASP A 173 11.87 -23.84 23.65
N ASP A 174 11.40 -25.04 23.34
CA ASP A 174 10.97 -26.05 24.29
C ASP A 174 12.16 -26.64 25.07
N LEU A 175 12.65 -25.89 26.06
CA LEU A 175 13.81 -26.23 26.91
C LEU A 175 13.38 -26.97 28.17
N ASN A 176 14.20 -27.91 28.61
CA ASN A 176 13.93 -28.80 29.72
C ASN A 176 14.98 -28.64 30.83
N LEU A 177 14.53 -28.10 31.97
CA LEU A 177 15.35 -27.87 33.16
C LEU A 177 15.22 -28.99 34.22
N ASN A 178 14.55 -30.10 33.90
CA ASN A 178 14.36 -31.24 34.82
C ASN A 178 15.37 -32.38 34.66
N THR A 179 16.16 -32.37 33.58
CA THR A 179 17.09 -33.45 33.25
C THR A 179 18.51 -32.91 33.10
N GLY A 180 19.50 -33.73 33.46
CA GLY A 180 20.90 -33.29 33.48
C GLY A 180 21.26 -32.60 34.79
N ALA A 181 22.05 -31.53 34.70
CA ALA A 181 22.44 -30.69 35.84
C ALA A 181 22.34 -29.18 35.50
N PRO A 182 21.20 -28.71 34.97
CA PRO A 182 21.08 -27.33 34.51
C PRO A 182 21.14 -26.33 35.66
N GLN A 183 21.67 -25.14 35.38
CA GLN A 183 21.79 -24.06 36.35
C GLN A 183 21.17 -22.78 35.80
N VAL A 184 20.24 -22.18 36.55
CA VAL A 184 19.66 -20.87 36.18
C VAL A 184 19.91 -19.88 37.30
N HIS A 185 20.62 -18.80 36.98
CA HIS A 185 21.03 -17.79 37.96
C HIS A 185 20.76 -16.39 37.43
N TYR A 186 20.60 -15.44 38.36
CA TYR A 186 20.74 -14.03 38.04
C TYR A 186 21.55 -13.29 39.10
N GLY A 187 22.20 -12.21 38.70
CA GLY A 187 22.93 -11.33 39.60
C GLY A 187 23.44 -10.09 38.90
N ASN A 188 23.90 -9.11 39.65
CA ASN A 188 24.41 -7.86 39.10
C ASN A 188 25.94 -7.83 39.08
N ILE A 189 26.50 -7.21 38.05
CA ILE A 189 27.91 -6.78 38.05
C ILE A 189 27.93 -5.29 38.37
N GLY A 190 28.36 -4.94 39.57
CA GLY A 190 28.22 -3.56 40.08
C GLY A 190 26.75 -3.15 40.13
N ASP A 191 26.48 -1.87 39.82
CA ASP A 191 25.14 -1.29 39.89
C ASP A 191 24.51 -1.04 38.50
N SER A 192 25.15 -1.50 37.41
CA SER A 192 24.81 -1.08 36.04
C SER A 192 24.61 -2.23 35.04
N VAL A 193 24.82 -3.48 35.45
CA VAL A 193 24.62 -4.65 34.58
C VAL A 193 23.89 -5.73 35.36
N LEU A 194 22.77 -6.22 34.84
CA LEU A 194 22.12 -7.45 35.28
C LEU A 194 22.59 -8.59 34.36
N VAL A 195 22.97 -9.72 34.94
CA VAL A 195 23.25 -10.96 34.21
C VAL A 195 22.16 -11.98 34.56
N ILE A 196 21.56 -12.58 33.53
CA ILE A 196 20.67 -13.75 33.63
C ILE A 196 21.35 -14.88 32.87
N GLN A 197 21.54 -16.03 33.52
CA GLN A 197 22.29 -17.16 32.98
C GLN A 197 21.43 -18.42 32.96
N TYR A 198 21.47 -19.14 31.84
CA TYR A 198 21.04 -20.52 31.68
C TYR A 198 22.28 -21.34 31.31
N GLU A 199 22.60 -22.35 32.11
CA GLU A 199 23.81 -23.18 31.94
C GLU A 199 23.44 -24.65 31.92
N ASP A 200 24.12 -25.41 31.06
CA ASP A 200 23.91 -26.85 30.83
C ASP A 200 22.46 -27.24 30.54
N VAL A 201 21.71 -26.37 29.83
CA VAL A 201 20.29 -26.59 29.54
C VAL A 201 20.10 -27.51 28.34
N GLN A 202 19.09 -28.37 28.42
CA GLN A 202 18.77 -29.33 27.36
C GLN A 202 17.47 -28.95 26.68
N ARG A 203 17.30 -29.33 25.42
CA ARG A 203 16.00 -29.25 24.74
C ARG A 203 15.10 -30.42 25.16
N PHE A 204 13.80 -30.18 25.31
CA PHE A 204 12.84 -31.25 25.52
C PHE A 204 12.85 -32.25 24.35
N GLY A 205 12.91 -33.54 24.67
CA GLY A 205 13.06 -34.62 23.69
C GLY A 205 14.40 -34.64 22.93
N GLY A 206 15.37 -33.79 23.29
CA GLY A 206 16.67 -33.70 22.64
C GLY A 206 17.62 -34.89 22.94
N PRO A 207 18.73 -35.02 22.21
CA PRO A 207 19.73 -36.05 22.48
C PRO A 207 20.30 -35.95 23.91
N THR A 208 20.46 -37.09 24.58
CA THR A 208 20.98 -37.12 25.95
C THR A 208 22.39 -36.51 26.02
N GLY A 209 22.56 -35.51 26.89
CA GLY A 209 23.84 -34.84 27.10
C GLY A 209 24.16 -33.75 26.06
N ALA A 210 23.27 -33.47 25.11
CA ALA A 210 23.34 -32.27 24.30
C ALA A 210 22.88 -31.08 25.15
N VAL A 211 23.80 -30.16 25.42
CA VAL A 211 23.55 -28.97 26.24
C VAL A 211 23.82 -27.68 25.45
N LEU A 212 23.22 -26.60 25.94
CA LEU A 212 23.42 -25.22 25.54
C LEU A 212 23.60 -24.40 26.82
N SER A 213 24.52 -23.43 26.82
CA SER A 213 24.57 -22.39 27.84
C SER A 213 24.46 -21.01 27.19
N PHE A 214 23.65 -20.13 27.76
CA PHE A 214 23.55 -18.75 27.30
C PHE A 214 23.40 -17.75 28.46
N GLN A 215 23.80 -16.51 28.19
CA GLN A 215 23.66 -15.38 29.10
C GLN A 215 22.95 -14.21 28.42
N VAL A 216 22.18 -13.47 29.21
CA VAL A 216 21.61 -12.18 28.87
C VAL A 216 22.18 -11.15 29.82
N LEU A 217 22.84 -10.14 29.27
CA LEU A 217 23.34 -9.01 30.04
C LEU A 217 22.52 -7.78 29.67
N LEU A 218 21.79 -7.24 30.64
CA LEU A 218 21.09 -5.97 30.49
C LEU A 218 21.97 -4.88 31.07
N HIS A 219 22.35 -3.90 30.25
CA HIS A 219 23.09 -2.72 30.69
C HIS A 219 22.12 -1.59 31.01
N GLN A 220 22.44 -0.77 32.01
CA GLN A 220 21.61 0.36 32.42
C GLN A 220 21.35 1.38 31.30
N ASP A 221 22.18 1.42 30.26
CA ASP A 221 22.00 2.30 29.10
C ASP A 221 21.03 1.74 28.04
N GLY A 222 20.41 0.58 28.27
CA GLY A 222 19.50 -0.09 27.33
C GLY A 222 20.17 -1.11 26.42
N THR A 223 21.51 -1.23 26.45
CA THR A 223 22.23 -2.25 25.68
C THR A 223 21.92 -3.65 26.22
N ILE A 224 21.64 -4.58 25.32
CA ILE A 224 21.45 -6.00 25.62
C ILE A 224 22.60 -6.77 24.97
N LEU A 225 23.27 -7.62 25.73
CA LEU A 225 24.25 -8.56 25.19
C LEU A 225 23.77 -9.99 25.42
N LEU A 226 23.58 -10.73 24.33
CA LEU A 226 23.33 -12.17 24.35
C LEU A 226 24.67 -12.88 24.13
N GLN A 227 24.97 -13.90 24.93
CA GLN A 227 26.20 -14.67 24.77
C GLN A 227 25.89 -16.16 24.82
N TYR A 228 26.52 -16.94 23.94
CA TYR A 228 26.32 -18.38 23.84
C TYR A 228 27.63 -19.13 24.06
N ASN A 229 27.59 -20.14 24.91
CA ASN A 229 28.75 -20.92 25.32
C ASN A 229 28.37 -22.39 25.49
N ASP A 230 29.34 -23.27 25.29
CA ASP A 230 29.21 -24.73 25.41
C ASP A 230 28.00 -25.29 24.63
N ILE A 231 27.82 -24.84 23.37
CA ILE A 231 26.81 -25.43 22.49
C ILE A 231 27.30 -26.79 22.01
N SER A 232 26.66 -27.86 22.48
CA SER A 232 26.98 -29.21 22.05
C SER A 232 26.74 -29.37 20.54
N ALA A 233 27.68 -30.03 19.84
CA ALA A 233 27.59 -30.24 18.38
C ALA A 233 26.34 -31.00 17.90
N ASN A 234 25.60 -31.64 18.81
CA ASN A 234 24.35 -32.35 18.56
C ASN A 234 23.15 -31.70 19.27
N PHE A 235 23.28 -30.47 19.77
CA PHE A 235 22.17 -29.65 20.20
C PHE A 235 21.35 -29.20 18.98
N ASN A 236 20.04 -29.10 19.12
CA ASN A 236 19.17 -28.71 18.01
C ASN A 236 18.96 -27.20 17.99
N LEU A 237 19.31 -26.55 16.87
CA LEU A 237 19.23 -25.09 16.66
C LEU A 237 18.25 -24.75 15.52
N THR A 238 17.14 -25.49 15.43
CA THR A 238 16.22 -25.38 14.27
C THR A 238 14.84 -24.86 14.64
N SER A 239 14.59 -24.52 15.91
CA SER A 239 13.25 -24.22 16.41
C SER A 239 13.23 -23.08 17.43
N GLU A 240 14.30 -22.32 17.54
CA GLU A 240 14.42 -21.24 18.49
C GLU A 240 13.88 -19.91 17.95
N THR A 241 13.67 -18.97 18.86
CA THR A 241 13.54 -17.54 18.57
C THR A 241 14.61 -16.79 19.31
N ILE A 242 15.30 -15.91 18.59
CA ILE A 242 16.26 -14.95 19.13
C ILE A 242 15.82 -13.55 18.71
N GLY A 243 15.68 -12.64 19.65
CA GLY A 243 15.27 -11.26 19.36
C GLY A 243 14.63 -10.55 20.54
N ILE A 244 14.08 -9.38 20.26
CA ILE A 244 13.38 -8.54 21.24
C ILE A 244 12.10 -7.94 20.66
N GLU A 245 11.09 -7.66 21.48
CA GLU A 245 9.88 -6.94 21.05
C GLU A 245 9.24 -6.12 22.17
N ASN A 246 8.43 -5.15 21.76
CA ASN A 246 7.75 -4.21 22.65
C ASN A 246 6.59 -4.85 23.45
N ALA A 247 5.94 -4.06 24.30
CA ALA A 247 4.94 -4.57 25.25
C ALA A 247 3.62 -5.05 24.62
N ASP A 248 3.29 -4.61 23.41
CA ASP A 248 2.10 -5.06 22.68
C ASP A 248 2.41 -6.03 21.53
N GLY A 249 3.69 -6.30 21.26
CA GLY A 249 4.12 -7.27 20.26
C GLY A 249 3.90 -6.81 18.83
N THR A 250 3.84 -5.49 18.60
CA THR A 250 3.68 -4.89 17.26
C THR A 250 5.01 -4.45 16.65
N ILE A 251 6.03 -4.22 17.49
CA ILE A 251 7.36 -3.78 17.08
C ILE A 251 8.38 -4.72 17.69
N GLY A 252 9.34 -5.17 16.88
CA GLY A 252 10.39 -6.06 17.35
C GLY A 252 11.56 -6.20 16.40
N LEU A 253 12.70 -6.59 16.96
CA LEU A 253 13.91 -6.92 16.25
C LEU A 253 14.16 -8.43 16.34
N GLN A 254 13.89 -9.13 15.24
CA GLN A 254 14.18 -10.54 15.08
C GLN A 254 15.64 -10.75 14.67
N VAL A 255 16.33 -11.64 15.37
CA VAL A 255 17.72 -12.05 15.07
C VAL A 255 17.78 -13.45 14.48
N SER A 256 16.99 -14.40 15.01
CA SER A 256 16.84 -15.74 14.45
C SER A 256 15.43 -16.29 14.68
N TYR A 257 14.92 -17.08 13.73
CA TYR A 257 13.72 -17.90 13.93
C TYR A 257 13.73 -19.19 13.13
N ASN A 258 13.52 -20.31 13.81
CA ASN A 258 13.34 -21.64 13.22
C ASN A 258 14.37 -21.98 12.13
N THR A 259 15.68 -21.92 12.45
CA THR A 259 16.80 -22.20 11.53
C THR A 259 17.12 -21.09 10.52
N ASP A 260 16.62 -19.87 10.71
CA ASP A 260 16.97 -18.74 9.86
C ASP A 260 17.61 -17.62 10.72
N PRO A 261 18.93 -17.40 10.63
CA PRO A 261 19.89 -18.10 9.75
C PRO A 261 20.23 -19.53 10.19
N VAL A 262 20.69 -20.36 9.25
CA VAL A 262 21.02 -21.77 9.50
C VAL A 262 22.24 -21.90 10.40
N ASP A 263 22.22 -22.88 11.32
CA ASP A 263 23.31 -23.17 12.27
C ASP A 263 23.65 -21.98 13.19
N TYR A 264 22.63 -21.15 13.50
CA TYR A 264 22.72 -20.01 14.39
C TYR A 264 21.94 -20.27 15.69
N PRO A 265 22.39 -19.80 16.86
CA PRO A 265 23.66 -19.16 17.14
C PRO A 265 24.82 -20.17 17.20
N ALA A 266 26.04 -19.70 16.94
CA ALA A 266 27.25 -20.52 17.07
C ALA A 266 27.80 -20.53 18.51
N ASP A 267 28.63 -21.52 18.83
CA ASP A 267 29.37 -21.55 20.09
C ASP A 267 30.36 -20.39 20.18
N SER A 268 30.53 -19.81 21.37
CA SER A 268 31.36 -18.62 21.62
C SER A 268 30.92 -17.37 20.84
N LEU A 269 29.62 -17.26 20.52
CA LEU A 269 29.02 -16.09 19.87
C LEU A 269 28.57 -15.06 20.91
N ALA A 270 28.72 -13.78 20.59
CA ALA A 270 28.04 -12.69 21.30
C ALA A 270 27.24 -11.83 20.32
N ILE A 271 26.03 -11.41 20.73
CA ILE A 271 25.13 -10.55 19.95
C ILE A 271 24.82 -9.34 20.80
N ARG A 272 25.14 -8.15 20.29
CA ARG A 272 24.80 -6.89 20.93
C ARG A 272 23.56 -6.32 20.25
N ILE A 273 22.53 -6.08 21.03
CA ILE A 273 21.32 -5.37 20.64
C ILE A 273 21.34 -4.01 21.34
N ALA A 274 21.22 -2.92 20.58
CA ALA A 274 21.24 -1.57 21.13
C ALA A 274 20.37 -0.64 20.29
N GLN A 275 19.78 0.36 20.96
CA GLN A 275 19.09 1.44 20.26
C GLN A 275 20.12 2.40 19.67
N VAL A 276 20.00 2.73 18.38
CA VAL A 276 20.77 3.80 17.74
C VAL A 276 19.92 5.07 17.64
N PRO A 277 20.52 6.27 17.71
CA PRO A 277 19.77 7.51 17.47
C PRO A 277 19.27 7.54 16.03
N GLY A 278 18.00 7.85 15.82
CA GLY A 278 17.52 8.20 14.49
C GLY A 278 18.19 9.47 13.98
N ASP A 279 18.53 9.49 12.71
CA ASP A 279 19.21 10.60 12.04
C ASP A 279 18.38 11.22 10.92
N ALA A 280 17.13 10.81 10.75
CA ALA A 280 16.16 11.43 9.87
C ALA A 280 15.19 12.31 10.68
N ASP A 281 15.19 13.60 10.40
CA ASP A 281 14.18 14.52 10.91
C ASP A 281 13.24 14.89 9.77
N VAL A 282 11.96 15.12 10.06
CA VAL A 282 10.93 15.50 9.09
C VAL A 282 10.10 16.64 9.63
N SER A 283 9.80 17.62 8.77
CA SER A 283 8.87 18.70 9.07
C SER A 283 7.99 18.99 7.88
N GLY A 284 6.86 19.63 8.10
CA GLY A 284 5.96 20.04 7.02
C GLY A 284 4.66 20.60 7.56
N GLN A 285 3.67 20.70 6.70
CA GLN A 285 2.38 21.30 7.01
C GLN A 285 1.23 20.31 6.76
N VAL A 286 0.22 20.32 7.62
CA VAL A 286 -1.07 19.66 7.38
C VAL A 286 -2.11 20.71 6.99
N THR A 287 -2.72 20.54 5.82
CA THR A 287 -3.73 21.47 5.29
C THR A 287 -5.03 20.76 4.94
N ASP A 288 -6.11 21.53 4.89
CA ASP A 288 -7.40 21.09 4.39
C ASP A 288 -7.34 20.99 2.86
N PHE A 289 -7.73 19.84 2.31
CA PHE A 289 -7.62 19.56 0.88
C PHE A 289 -8.42 20.54 0.01
N ASP A 290 -9.64 20.88 0.43
CA ASP A 290 -10.56 21.71 -0.37
C ASP A 290 -10.21 23.19 -0.29
N THR A 291 -9.89 23.68 0.91
CA THR A 291 -9.70 25.11 1.19
C THR A 291 -8.23 25.54 1.13
N GLY A 292 -7.29 24.59 1.25
CA GLY A 292 -5.86 24.85 1.39
C GLY A 292 -5.48 25.55 2.69
N LEU A 293 -6.40 25.66 3.66
CA LEU A 293 -6.14 26.29 4.95
C LEU A 293 -5.38 25.33 5.87
N PRO A 294 -4.49 25.83 6.74
CA PRO A 294 -3.77 25.00 7.69
C PRO A 294 -4.72 24.37 8.72
N ILE A 295 -4.46 23.11 9.08
CA ILE A 295 -5.21 22.38 10.10
C ILE A 295 -4.36 22.38 11.38
N ALA A 296 -4.85 23.08 12.40
CA ALA A 296 -4.25 23.07 13.73
C ALA A 296 -4.70 21.84 14.53
N ASP A 297 -3.89 21.44 15.52
CA ASP A 297 -4.18 20.33 16.43
C ASP A 297 -4.34 18.96 15.73
N ALA A 298 -3.83 18.82 14.50
CA ALA A 298 -3.73 17.53 13.82
C ALA A 298 -2.56 16.74 14.41
N ILE A 299 -2.79 15.47 14.74
CA ILE A 299 -1.77 14.56 15.24
C ILE A 299 -1.13 13.87 14.04
N VAL A 300 0.14 14.15 13.79
CA VAL A 300 0.96 13.47 12.78
C VAL A 300 1.80 12.43 13.51
N THR A 301 1.62 11.16 13.16
CA THR A 301 2.40 10.05 13.70
C THR A 301 3.20 9.44 12.56
N ILE A 302 4.52 9.38 12.71
CA ILE A 302 5.43 8.72 11.77
C ILE A 302 6.19 7.68 12.58
N ALA A 303 5.94 6.42 12.22
CA ALA A 303 6.38 5.28 13.00
C ALA A 303 5.93 5.41 14.48
N PHE A 304 6.84 5.65 15.43
CA PHE A 304 6.62 5.68 16.89
C PHE A 304 6.74 7.09 17.45
N HIS A 305 7.03 8.07 16.58
CA HIS A 305 7.09 9.45 16.96
C HIS A 305 5.83 10.16 16.50
N SER A 306 5.41 11.15 17.27
CA SER A 306 4.30 12.01 16.89
C SER A 306 4.61 13.46 17.20
N ASP A 307 3.98 14.34 16.42
CA ASP A 307 3.88 15.75 16.72
C ASP A 307 2.44 16.22 16.49
N THR A 308 2.07 17.34 17.10
CA THR A 308 0.76 17.96 16.91
C THR A 308 0.94 19.30 16.21
N THR A 309 0.21 19.50 15.11
CA THR A 309 0.36 20.70 14.29
C THR A 309 0.00 21.97 15.06
N ASP A 310 0.76 23.03 14.82
CA ASP A 310 0.49 24.33 15.41
C ASP A 310 -0.64 25.09 14.67
N ALA A 311 -0.89 26.35 15.04
CA ALA A 311 -1.93 27.18 14.38
C ALA A 311 -1.65 27.47 12.90
N GLY A 312 -0.39 27.33 12.47
CA GLY A 312 0.05 27.38 11.09
C GLY A 312 -0.06 26.03 10.38
N GLY A 313 -0.51 24.97 11.05
CA GLY A 313 -0.56 23.62 10.50
C GLY A 313 0.81 22.93 10.44
N ASP A 314 1.85 23.55 11.02
CA ASP A 314 3.22 23.07 10.93
C ASP A 314 3.48 21.97 11.98
N TYR A 315 4.20 20.91 11.59
CA TYR A 315 4.68 19.84 12.48
C TYR A 315 6.18 19.57 12.25
N ALA A 316 6.86 19.03 13.26
CA ALA A 316 8.24 18.56 13.18
C ALA A 316 8.47 17.33 14.07
N ILE A 317 8.91 16.23 13.45
CA ILE A 317 9.26 14.98 14.12
C ILE A 317 10.75 14.72 13.90
N THR A 318 11.48 14.42 14.98
CA THR A 318 12.93 14.19 14.95
C THR A 318 13.29 12.79 15.42
N GLY A 319 14.46 12.31 15.02
CA GLY A 319 14.98 11.02 15.49
C GLY A 319 14.31 9.80 14.84
N LEU A 320 13.84 9.94 13.61
CA LEU A 320 13.35 8.84 12.78
C LEU A 320 14.53 8.14 12.08
N PHE A 321 14.25 6.98 11.48
CA PHE A 321 15.22 6.23 10.70
C PHE A 321 14.95 6.41 9.19
N PRO A 322 16.02 6.49 8.37
CA PRO A 322 15.89 6.49 6.92
C PRO A 322 15.18 5.22 6.42
N GLY A 323 14.41 5.36 5.34
CA GLY A 323 13.59 4.29 4.79
C GLY A 323 12.13 4.71 4.61
N THR A 324 11.32 3.79 4.12
CA THR A 324 9.87 3.97 4.00
C THR A 324 9.24 3.82 5.37
N ASN A 325 8.64 4.89 5.88
CA ASN A 325 7.97 4.92 7.18
C ASN A 325 6.46 5.07 6.99
N ASP A 326 5.68 4.34 7.78
CA ASP A 326 4.23 4.53 7.84
C ASP A 326 3.89 5.86 8.54
N VAL A 327 2.88 6.53 8.00
CA VAL A 327 2.36 7.81 8.47
C VAL A 327 0.88 7.69 8.72
N THR A 328 0.45 8.08 9.91
CA THR A 328 -0.97 8.26 10.24
C THR A 328 -1.22 9.67 10.71
N ILE A 329 -2.27 10.30 10.18
CA ILE A 329 -2.63 11.67 10.50
C ILE A 329 -4.10 11.72 10.86
N TRP A 330 -4.39 12.29 12.03
CA TRP A 330 -5.74 12.42 12.54
C TRP A 330 -6.00 13.86 12.98
N ALA A 331 -7.16 14.40 12.61
CA ALA A 331 -7.66 15.67 13.12
C ALA A 331 -9.17 15.61 13.34
N PRO A 332 -9.73 16.29 14.36
CA PRO A 332 -11.18 16.35 14.55
C PRO A 332 -11.91 16.95 13.33
N GLY A 333 -12.91 16.24 12.81
CA GLY A 333 -13.70 16.70 11.65
C GLY A 333 -13.05 16.42 10.29
N TYR A 334 -12.02 15.58 10.27
CA TYR A 334 -11.31 15.13 9.08
C TYR A 334 -11.25 13.60 9.03
N ASN A 335 -11.19 13.05 7.83
CA ASN A 335 -10.88 11.64 7.63
C ASN A 335 -9.44 11.37 8.07
N GLN A 336 -9.20 10.24 8.73
CA GLN A 336 -7.84 9.83 9.04
C GLN A 336 -7.09 9.52 7.73
N LEU A 337 -5.88 10.04 7.58
CA LEU A 337 -5.00 9.71 6.47
C LEU A 337 -3.98 8.68 6.93
N SER A 338 -3.88 7.57 6.19
CA SER A 338 -2.80 6.58 6.32
C SER A 338 -2.03 6.52 5.01
N THR A 339 -0.72 6.76 5.06
CA THR A 339 0.19 6.78 3.90
C THR A 339 1.60 6.40 4.32
N THR A 340 2.56 6.41 3.41
CA THR A 340 3.99 6.29 3.73
C THR A 340 4.76 7.56 3.38
N VAL A 341 5.95 7.71 3.97
CA VAL A 341 6.94 8.71 3.61
C VAL A 341 8.32 8.06 3.53
N ASP A 342 9.05 8.34 2.44
CA ASP A 342 10.43 7.89 2.29
C ASP A 342 11.37 8.92 2.90
N LEU A 343 12.05 8.54 3.98
CA LEU A 343 12.99 9.40 4.68
C LEU A 343 14.43 9.07 4.29
N VAL A 344 15.25 10.11 4.21
CA VAL A 344 16.71 9.99 4.12
C VAL A 344 17.35 10.57 5.37
N SER A 345 18.60 10.17 5.64
CA SER A 345 19.40 10.76 6.72
C SER A 345 19.48 12.28 6.55
N GLY A 346 19.29 13.01 7.65
CA GLY A 346 19.24 14.46 7.71
C GLY A 346 17.82 15.02 7.74
N GLN A 347 17.63 16.19 7.14
CA GLN A 347 16.35 16.91 7.15
C GLN A 347 15.49 16.52 5.95
N ASN A 348 14.23 16.20 6.21
CA ASN A 348 13.21 15.85 5.24
C ASN A 348 12.05 16.85 5.31
N THR A 349 11.27 16.94 4.23
CA THR A 349 10.03 17.73 4.18
C THR A 349 8.91 16.86 3.65
N ALA A 350 7.77 16.84 4.36
CA ALA A 350 6.57 16.15 3.91
C ALA A 350 5.32 16.95 4.30
N ASP A 351 4.58 17.41 3.29
CA ASP A 351 3.31 18.11 3.51
C ASP A 351 2.16 17.14 3.28
N PHE A 352 1.10 17.30 4.06
CA PHE A 352 -0.07 16.43 4.01
C PHE A 352 -1.35 17.24 3.87
N GLN A 353 -2.35 16.61 3.26
CA GLN A 353 -3.68 17.18 3.14
C GLN A 353 -4.70 16.21 3.74
N LEU A 354 -5.59 16.73 4.60
CA LEU A 354 -6.73 15.97 5.11
C LEU A 354 -8.00 16.46 4.43
N VAL A 355 -8.96 15.57 4.23
CA VAL A 355 -10.28 15.92 3.72
C VAL A 355 -11.29 16.01 4.87
N SER A 356 -12.06 17.09 4.91
CA SER A 356 -13.07 17.28 5.94
C SER A 356 -14.20 16.26 5.79
N THR A 357 -14.61 15.64 6.91
CA THR A 357 -15.76 14.72 6.92
C THR A 357 -17.09 15.43 6.65
N ALA A 358 -17.11 16.77 6.72
CA ALA A 358 -18.29 17.59 6.49
C ALA A 358 -18.59 17.86 5.01
N ASN A 359 -17.62 17.64 4.11
CA ASN A 359 -17.71 18.00 2.70
C ASN A 359 -17.41 16.79 1.81
N ALA A 360 -18.33 15.83 1.74
CA ALA A 360 -18.25 14.80 0.73
C ALA A 360 -18.53 15.44 -0.64
N ALA A 361 -17.62 15.25 -1.61
CA ALA A 361 -17.80 15.69 -3.00
C ALA A 361 -18.85 14.85 -3.74
N PHE A 362 -19.09 13.63 -3.25
CA PHE A 362 -20.25 12.82 -3.60
C PHE A 362 -20.75 12.12 -2.35
N TYR A 363 -22.05 12.13 -2.12
CA TYR A 363 -22.70 11.38 -1.05
C TYR A 363 -24.02 10.82 -1.54
N ASP A 364 -24.27 9.54 -1.28
CA ASP A 364 -25.54 8.87 -1.57
C ASP A 364 -25.95 8.03 -0.36
N ASP A 365 -27.06 8.43 0.28
CA ASP A 365 -27.73 7.70 1.37
C ASP A 365 -28.84 6.77 0.85
N PHE A 366 -28.95 6.63 -0.48
CA PHE A 366 -29.91 5.78 -1.19
C PHE A 366 -31.39 6.12 -0.97
N GLU A 367 -31.71 7.22 -0.30
CA GLU A 367 -33.07 7.70 -0.10
C GLU A 367 -33.72 8.19 -1.40
N THR A 368 -32.88 8.57 -2.36
CA THR A 368 -33.30 8.96 -3.71
C THR A 368 -32.63 8.09 -4.76
N ASP A 369 -33.34 7.84 -5.85
CA ASP A 369 -32.74 7.18 -7.01
C ASP A 369 -31.94 8.20 -7.81
N THR A 370 -30.63 8.17 -7.68
CA THR A 370 -29.73 9.06 -8.43
C THR A 370 -29.61 8.68 -9.90
N GLY A 371 -29.96 7.44 -10.26
CA GLY A 371 -29.82 6.90 -11.62
C GLY A 371 -28.38 6.54 -12.02
N PHE A 372 -27.41 6.71 -11.13
CA PHE A 372 -25.99 6.36 -11.37
C PHE A 372 -25.68 4.90 -11.08
N TRP A 373 -26.52 4.22 -10.32
CA TRP A 373 -26.30 2.85 -9.90
C TRP A 373 -26.83 1.86 -10.92
N ILE A 374 -25.93 1.04 -11.46
CA ILE A 374 -26.25 0.01 -12.45
C ILE A 374 -25.96 -1.36 -11.85
N THR A 375 -26.91 -2.27 -11.98
CA THR A 375 -26.79 -3.64 -11.48
C THR A 375 -26.73 -4.63 -12.65
N TYR A 376 -25.78 -5.56 -12.64
CA TYR A 376 -25.67 -6.61 -13.66
C TYR A 376 -25.01 -7.89 -13.10
N THR A 377 -25.11 -8.99 -13.85
CA THR A 377 -24.53 -10.31 -13.51
C THR A 377 -23.74 -10.86 -14.69
N VAL A 378 -22.79 -11.78 -14.45
CA VAL A 378 -22.20 -12.57 -15.53
C VAL A 378 -23.18 -13.66 -16.01
N ALA A 379 -23.27 -13.83 -17.33
CA ALA A 379 -24.07 -14.87 -17.99
C ALA A 379 -23.71 -16.29 -17.47
N PRO A 380 -24.64 -17.27 -17.46
CA PRO A 380 -25.88 -17.33 -18.26
C PRO A 380 -27.11 -16.71 -17.58
N ASP A 381 -26.97 -16.15 -16.39
CA ASP A 381 -28.09 -15.61 -15.64
C ASP A 381 -28.51 -14.22 -16.13
N SER A 382 -29.78 -13.88 -15.94
CA SER A 382 -30.38 -12.57 -16.25
C SER A 382 -30.98 -11.91 -15.00
N LEU A 383 -31.01 -12.61 -13.87
CA LEU A 383 -31.42 -12.07 -12.58
C LEU A 383 -30.19 -11.46 -11.89
N VAL A 384 -30.38 -10.32 -11.23
CA VAL A 384 -29.35 -9.65 -10.45
C VAL A 384 -29.86 -9.55 -9.02
N ASP A 385 -28.96 -9.74 -8.06
CA ASP A 385 -29.28 -9.77 -6.64
C ASP A 385 -29.39 -8.36 -6.04
N TRP A 386 -28.55 -7.40 -6.45
CA TRP A 386 -28.58 -6.04 -5.93
C TRP A 386 -29.94 -5.33 -6.14
N GLU A 387 -30.54 -4.90 -5.04
CA GLU A 387 -31.84 -4.26 -4.93
C GLU A 387 -31.73 -3.00 -4.05
N ARG A 388 -32.32 -1.89 -4.50
CA ARG A 388 -32.47 -0.68 -3.66
C ARG A 388 -33.79 -0.69 -2.91
N GLY A 389 -33.77 -0.42 -1.61
CA GLY A 389 -34.98 -0.22 -0.83
C GLY A 389 -34.81 -0.46 0.66
N THR A 390 -35.93 -0.55 1.37
CA THR A 390 -35.91 -0.78 2.81
C THR A 390 -35.59 -2.23 3.15
N PRO A 391 -34.52 -2.50 3.93
CA PRO A 391 -34.22 -3.85 4.35
C PRO A 391 -35.31 -4.35 5.31
N GLY A 392 -35.76 -5.59 5.16
CA GLY A 392 -36.61 -6.26 6.13
C GLY A 392 -38.12 -6.29 5.91
N GLY A 393 -38.56 -6.38 4.65
CA GLY A 393 -39.98 -6.54 4.29
C GLY A 393 -40.54 -7.98 4.25
N GLY A 394 -39.73 -9.00 4.60
CA GLY A 394 -40.07 -10.43 4.42
C GLY A 394 -40.66 -11.15 5.64
N THR A 395 -41.15 -12.38 5.46
CA THR A 395 -41.61 -13.28 6.55
C THR A 395 -40.49 -13.92 7.37
N TYR A 396 -39.23 -13.75 6.96
CA TYR A 396 -38.04 -14.21 7.66
C TYR A 396 -37.43 -13.05 8.47
N SER A 397 -36.84 -13.35 9.62
CA SER A 397 -36.20 -12.36 10.50
C SER A 397 -35.07 -11.67 9.72
N PRO A 398 -35.23 -10.41 9.28
CA PRO A 398 -34.31 -9.84 8.31
C PRO A 398 -33.06 -9.31 8.98
N VAL A 399 -31.94 -9.42 8.27
CA VAL A 399 -30.66 -8.86 8.65
C VAL A 399 -30.07 -8.16 7.40
N PRO A 400 -29.73 -6.86 7.46
CA PRO A 400 -29.86 -5.98 8.62
C PRO A 400 -31.33 -5.65 8.92
N ALA A 401 -31.64 -5.38 10.19
CA ALA A 401 -33.00 -5.06 10.63
C ALA A 401 -33.46 -3.65 10.19
N SER A 402 -32.51 -2.78 9.83
CA SER A 402 -32.73 -1.44 9.31
C SER A 402 -31.51 -1.01 8.48
N ALA A 403 -31.72 0.00 7.64
CA ALA A 403 -30.63 0.78 7.04
C ALA A 403 -29.73 1.39 8.14
N HIS A 404 -28.49 1.77 7.79
CA HIS A 404 -27.58 2.43 8.72
C HIS A 404 -28.08 3.85 9.01
N SER A 405 -28.47 4.57 7.95
CA SER A 405 -29.18 5.84 8.02
C SER A 405 -30.48 5.76 7.21
N GLY A 406 -31.34 6.78 7.31
CA GLY A 406 -32.57 6.82 6.51
C GLY A 406 -33.48 5.58 6.64
N SER A 407 -33.85 5.02 5.49
CA SER A 407 -34.78 3.92 5.32
C SER A 407 -34.40 2.98 4.18
N ASN A 408 -33.52 3.37 3.25
CA ASN A 408 -33.15 2.60 2.08
C ASN A 408 -31.68 2.22 2.11
N VAL A 409 -31.35 1.09 1.49
CA VAL A 409 -29.99 0.60 1.25
C VAL A 409 -29.91 0.09 -0.19
N TYR A 410 -28.70 -0.19 -0.67
CA TYR A 410 -28.51 -1.23 -1.68
C TYR A 410 -28.14 -2.54 -0.98
N ALA A 411 -28.85 -3.62 -1.28
CA ALA A 411 -28.55 -4.94 -0.73
C ALA A 411 -28.65 -6.02 -1.79
N THR A 412 -27.86 -7.09 -1.67
CA THR A 412 -27.90 -8.24 -2.58
C THR A 412 -29.22 -9.00 -2.52
N ARG A 413 -30.06 -8.77 -1.50
CA ARG A 413 -31.51 -9.05 -1.46
C ARG A 413 -32.09 -8.32 -0.26
N LEU A 414 -33.22 -7.62 -0.41
CA LEU A 414 -33.78 -6.84 0.71
C LEU A 414 -34.52 -7.68 1.77
N ALA A 415 -34.95 -8.90 1.41
CA ALA A 415 -35.88 -9.68 2.23
C ALA A 415 -35.68 -11.20 2.16
N GLU A 416 -34.63 -11.68 1.50
CA GLU A 416 -34.31 -13.10 1.36
C GLU A 416 -32.80 -13.34 1.25
N GLU A 417 -32.39 -14.61 1.22
CA GLU A 417 -30.97 -14.97 1.06
C GLU A 417 -30.49 -14.66 -0.38
N HIS A 418 -29.20 -14.36 -0.53
CA HIS A 418 -28.58 -14.21 -1.85
C HIS A 418 -28.72 -15.50 -2.68
N ARG A 419 -28.60 -15.36 -4.00
CA ARG A 419 -28.63 -16.48 -4.93
C ARG A 419 -27.37 -17.34 -4.77
N ALA A 420 -27.56 -18.63 -5.04
CA ALA A 420 -26.46 -19.60 -5.15
C ALA A 420 -25.65 -19.40 -6.44
N SER A 421 -24.33 -19.47 -6.36
CA SER A 421 -23.42 -19.39 -7.53
C SER A 421 -23.54 -18.09 -8.32
N ALA A 422 -23.68 -16.97 -7.61
CA ALA A 422 -23.80 -15.63 -8.20
C ALA A 422 -22.43 -14.99 -8.44
N GLN A 423 -22.35 -14.15 -9.48
CA GLN A 423 -21.31 -13.14 -9.72
C GLN A 423 -22.04 -11.83 -10.07
N ASP A 424 -22.42 -11.09 -9.04
CA ASP A 424 -23.32 -9.94 -9.14
C ASP A 424 -22.59 -8.63 -8.86
N TYR A 425 -22.90 -7.61 -9.65
CA TYR A 425 -22.24 -6.30 -9.60
C TYR A 425 -23.25 -5.19 -9.32
N LEU A 426 -22.83 -4.25 -8.49
CA LEU A 426 -23.44 -2.93 -8.32
C LEU A 426 -22.37 -1.90 -8.69
N GLU A 427 -22.50 -1.29 -9.87
CA GLU A 427 -21.58 -0.30 -10.41
C GLU A 427 -22.11 1.11 -10.15
N LEU A 428 -21.22 1.99 -9.70
CA LEU A 428 -21.45 3.42 -9.72
C LEU A 428 -20.97 3.95 -11.08
N ASP A 429 -21.90 4.13 -12.02
CA ASP A 429 -21.64 4.63 -13.37
C ASP A 429 -21.48 6.15 -13.36
N LEU A 430 -20.49 6.61 -12.59
CA LEU A 430 -20.20 8.01 -12.38
C LEU A 430 -18.69 8.26 -12.41
N PRO A 431 -18.15 8.75 -13.54
CA PRO A 431 -16.72 9.04 -13.63
C PRO A 431 -16.36 10.21 -12.72
N MET A 432 -15.42 9.98 -11.81
CA MET A 432 -14.87 10.98 -10.89
C MET A 432 -13.35 11.04 -11.03
N SER A 433 -12.72 12.15 -10.67
CA SER A 433 -11.25 12.25 -10.66
C SER A 433 -10.71 12.36 -9.23
N ALA A 434 -9.76 11.49 -8.90
CA ALA A 434 -9.19 11.41 -7.55
C ALA A 434 -8.10 12.47 -7.33
N GLY A 435 -8.13 13.14 -6.18
CA GLY A 435 -7.02 13.91 -5.64
C GLY A 435 -6.01 13.04 -4.86
N PRO A 436 -4.85 13.60 -4.48
CA PRO A 436 -3.83 12.91 -3.67
C PRO A 436 -4.30 12.47 -2.28
N ALA A 437 -5.34 13.11 -1.73
CA ALA A 437 -5.95 12.76 -0.45
C ALA A 437 -7.35 12.13 -0.61
N ALA A 438 -7.70 11.67 -1.82
CA ALA A 438 -9.04 11.16 -2.10
C ALA A 438 -9.32 9.89 -1.30
N THR A 439 -10.53 9.79 -0.75
CA THR A 439 -11.01 8.61 -0.03
C THR A 439 -12.42 8.22 -0.45
N LEU A 440 -12.72 6.93 -0.29
CA LEU A 440 -14.06 6.37 -0.36
C LEU A 440 -14.39 5.81 1.02
N THR A 441 -15.57 6.14 1.55
CA THR A 441 -16.13 5.51 2.74
C THR A 441 -17.54 5.03 2.47
N TYR A 442 -17.95 3.92 3.06
CA TYR A 442 -19.36 3.52 3.11
C TYR A 442 -19.61 2.66 4.34
N TRP A 443 -20.86 2.51 4.71
CA TRP A 443 -21.29 1.56 5.74
C TRP A 443 -21.68 0.24 5.09
N GLN A 444 -21.19 -0.86 5.64
CA GLN A 444 -21.54 -2.21 5.23
C GLN A 444 -22.22 -2.96 6.35
N TRP A 445 -23.11 -3.87 5.97
CA TRP A 445 -23.58 -4.97 6.78
C TRP A 445 -23.46 -6.24 5.94
N MET A 446 -23.00 -7.36 6.51
CA MET A 446 -22.92 -8.61 5.76
C MET A 446 -23.16 -9.86 6.59
N GLU A 447 -23.67 -10.89 5.92
CA GLU A 447 -23.66 -12.27 6.37
C GLU A 447 -23.33 -13.16 5.18
N LEU A 448 -22.10 -13.67 5.13
CA LEU A 448 -21.54 -14.44 4.04
C LEU A 448 -20.84 -15.70 4.58
N PHE A 449 -20.92 -16.80 3.83
CA PHE A 449 -20.32 -18.07 4.23
C PHE A 449 -18.80 -18.07 4.01
N SER A 450 -18.06 -17.54 4.98
CA SER A 450 -16.58 -17.47 4.91
C SER A 450 -15.91 -18.85 4.97
N PRO A 451 -14.82 -19.11 4.19
CA PRO A 451 -14.22 -18.22 3.18
C PRO A 451 -14.71 -18.51 1.74
N TRP A 452 -15.91 -19.09 1.59
CA TRP A 452 -16.44 -19.48 0.29
C TRP A 452 -17.11 -18.33 -0.45
N ASP A 453 -17.93 -17.56 0.27
CA ASP A 453 -18.71 -16.46 -0.26
C ASP A 453 -18.08 -15.16 0.24
N GLY A 454 -18.05 -14.14 -0.63
CA GLY A 454 -17.44 -12.87 -0.29
C GLY A 454 -17.81 -11.79 -1.28
N TYR A 455 -17.46 -10.57 -0.95
CA TYR A 455 -17.56 -9.45 -1.87
C TYR A 455 -16.37 -8.50 -1.73
N ASN A 456 -16.09 -7.74 -2.78
CA ASN A 456 -15.08 -6.70 -2.75
C ASN A 456 -15.55 -5.43 -3.49
N VAL A 457 -14.75 -4.37 -3.36
CA VAL A 457 -14.87 -3.16 -4.16
C VAL A 457 -13.81 -3.23 -5.25
N GLU A 458 -14.21 -3.00 -6.48
CA GLU A 458 -13.30 -2.93 -7.63
C GLU A 458 -13.30 -1.52 -8.22
N ILE A 459 -12.17 -1.13 -8.78
CA ILE A 459 -11.96 0.18 -9.42
C ILE A 459 -11.49 0.00 -10.87
N THR A 460 -11.94 0.89 -11.74
CA THR A 460 -11.49 1.00 -13.13
C THR A 460 -10.99 2.41 -13.41
N THR A 461 -9.93 2.54 -14.22
CA THR A 461 -9.42 3.82 -14.75
C THR A 461 -9.36 3.85 -16.28
N ASP A 462 -9.89 2.81 -16.94
CA ASP A 462 -9.90 2.63 -18.40
C ASP A 462 -11.32 2.47 -18.94
N ASP A 463 -12.26 3.15 -18.30
CA ASP A 463 -13.69 3.17 -18.66
C ASP A 463 -14.32 1.77 -18.65
N GLY A 464 -13.97 0.96 -17.65
CA GLY A 464 -14.57 -0.34 -17.39
C GLY A 464 -14.03 -1.47 -18.26
N ALA A 465 -12.98 -1.22 -19.06
CA ALA A 465 -12.32 -2.26 -19.84
C ALA A 465 -11.57 -3.26 -18.94
N THR A 466 -10.99 -2.78 -17.84
CA THR A 466 -10.41 -3.60 -16.77
C THR A 466 -10.86 -3.12 -15.40
N TRP A 467 -10.94 -4.06 -14.46
CA TRP A 467 -11.35 -3.83 -13.09
C TRP A 467 -10.38 -4.56 -12.16
N VAL A 468 -9.95 -3.88 -11.10
CA VAL A 468 -9.03 -4.45 -10.09
C VAL A 468 -9.60 -4.26 -8.69
N PRO A 469 -9.40 -5.22 -7.77
CA PRO A 469 -9.82 -5.05 -6.37
C PRO A 469 -9.13 -3.84 -5.73
N LEU A 470 -9.93 -2.90 -5.23
CA LEU A 470 -9.48 -1.76 -4.43
C LEU A 470 -9.22 -2.23 -3.00
N GLN A 471 -8.08 -1.87 -2.40
CA GLN A 471 -7.70 -2.33 -1.06
C GLN A 471 -8.30 -1.42 0.03
N PRO A 472 -9.06 -1.95 1.00
CA PRO A 472 -9.54 -1.18 2.13
C PRO A 472 -8.39 -0.86 3.08
N VAL A 473 -8.54 0.19 3.88
CA VAL A 473 -7.66 0.46 5.02
C VAL A 473 -7.74 -0.73 5.99
N GLY A 474 -6.58 -1.31 6.31
CA GLY A 474 -6.49 -2.55 7.10
C GLY A 474 -6.52 -3.86 6.29
N GLY A 475 -6.75 -3.79 4.97
CA GLY A 475 -6.75 -4.94 4.07
C GLY A 475 -8.02 -5.80 4.14
N TYR A 476 -8.19 -6.69 3.17
CA TYR A 476 -9.29 -7.65 3.18
C TYR A 476 -9.06 -8.76 4.21
N PRO A 477 -10.08 -9.19 4.97
CA PRO A 477 -9.94 -10.22 5.99
C PRO A 477 -9.74 -11.63 5.41
N VAL A 478 -10.07 -11.85 4.13
CA VAL A 478 -9.93 -13.13 3.44
C VAL A 478 -9.27 -12.91 2.07
N ASP A 479 -8.14 -13.59 1.87
CA ASP A 479 -7.45 -13.65 0.58
C ASP A 479 -6.89 -15.07 0.34
N PRO A 480 -7.36 -15.80 -0.69
CA PRO A 480 -8.47 -15.47 -1.59
C PRO A 480 -9.84 -15.91 -1.04
N VAL A 481 -10.92 -15.25 -1.47
CA VAL A 481 -12.29 -15.76 -1.33
C VAL A 481 -12.56 -16.79 -2.42
N THR A 482 -13.10 -17.96 -2.04
CA THR A 482 -13.15 -19.13 -2.93
C THR A 482 -14.02 -18.94 -4.18
N ASN A 483 -15.15 -18.24 -4.07
CA ASN A 483 -16.11 -18.06 -5.18
C ASN A 483 -16.23 -16.61 -5.67
N LEU A 484 -15.23 -15.77 -5.43
CA LEU A 484 -15.17 -14.41 -5.95
C LEU A 484 -14.13 -14.38 -7.08
N PHE A 485 -14.58 -14.26 -8.33
CA PHE A 485 -13.71 -14.47 -9.50
C PHE A 485 -13.59 -13.23 -10.39
N ASP A 486 -12.37 -12.92 -10.82
CA ASP A 486 -12.19 -11.97 -11.91
C ASP A 486 -12.74 -12.51 -13.25
N ALA A 487 -12.69 -11.66 -14.30
CA ALA A 487 -13.14 -12.03 -15.64
C ALA A 487 -12.35 -13.20 -16.27
N ASP A 488 -11.14 -13.47 -15.79
CA ASP A 488 -10.28 -14.57 -16.23
C ASP A 488 -10.48 -15.86 -15.39
N GLY A 489 -11.30 -15.80 -14.34
CA GLY A 489 -11.63 -16.92 -13.45
C GLY A 489 -10.66 -17.10 -12.27
N ASN A 490 -9.80 -16.12 -11.97
CA ASN A 490 -8.91 -16.16 -10.81
C ASN A 490 -9.66 -15.68 -9.56
N THR A 491 -9.38 -16.29 -8.42
CA THR A 491 -9.99 -15.90 -7.14
C THR A 491 -9.42 -14.57 -6.65
N GLN A 492 -10.27 -13.72 -6.06
CA GLN A 492 -9.91 -12.39 -5.57
C GLN A 492 -9.99 -12.31 -4.02
N PRO A 493 -9.28 -11.36 -3.38
CA PRO A 493 -9.51 -11.02 -1.97
C PRO A 493 -10.89 -10.37 -1.78
N GLY A 494 -11.45 -10.47 -0.58
CA GLY A 494 -12.74 -9.86 -0.26
C GLY A 494 -13.12 -9.93 1.20
N PHE A 495 -14.18 -9.21 1.55
CA PHE A 495 -14.86 -9.37 2.82
C PHE A 495 -15.71 -10.64 2.81
N ALA A 496 -15.68 -11.38 3.92
CA ALA A 496 -16.49 -12.56 4.15
C ALA A 496 -16.70 -12.76 5.65
N GLY A 497 -17.81 -13.39 6.05
CA GLY A 497 -18.13 -13.67 7.45
C GLY A 497 -19.45 -13.03 7.88
N GLU A 498 -19.65 -12.94 9.20
CA GLU A 498 -20.93 -12.54 9.80
C GLU A 498 -20.73 -11.44 10.87
N PRO A 499 -20.23 -10.24 10.51
CA PRO A 499 -20.29 -9.10 11.43
C PRO A 499 -21.77 -8.72 11.63
N GLU A 500 -22.32 -9.05 12.80
CA GLU A 500 -23.75 -8.89 13.14
C GLU A 500 -24.23 -7.41 13.23
N MET A 501 -23.40 -6.43 12.82
CA MET A 501 -23.62 -5.00 12.97
C MET A 501 -23.05 -4.20 11.80
N TRP A 502 -23.63 -3.03 11.53
CA TRP A 502 -23.11 -2.09 10.55
C TRP A 502 -21.69 -1.67 10.93
N GLU A 503 -20.78 -1.70 9.95
CA GLU A 503 -19.40 -1.27 10.09
C GLU A 503 -19.03 -0.33 8.94
N GLN A 504 -18.27 0.72 9.24
CA GLN A 504 -17.76 1.62 8.22
C GLN A 504 -16.50 1.03 7.61
N VAL A 505 -16.38 1.12 6.28
CA VAL A 505 -15.20 0.71 5.54
C VAL A 505 -14.60 1.91 4.84
N ASP A 506 -13.29 2.06 4.98
CA ASP A 506 -12.52 3.15 4.40
C ASP A 506 -11.58 2.62 3.31
N PHE A 507 -11.42 3.39 2.23
CA PHE A 507 -10.49 3.13 1.14
C PHE A 507 -9.70 4.41 0.84
N SER A 508 -8.38 4.26 0.69
CA SER A 508 -7.55 5.32 0.12
C SER A 508 -7.58 5.23 -1.41
N LEU A 509 -7.82 6.36 -2.07
CA LEU A 509 -7.76 6.51 -3.52
C LEU A 509 -6.50 7.24 -3.97
N ALA A 510 -5.54 7.48 -3.07
CA ALA A 510 -4.32 8.24 -3.35
C ALA A 510 -3.50 7.65 -4.52
N ALA A 511 -3.48 6.32 -4.67
CA ALA A 511 -2.81 5.64 -5.78
C ALA A 511 -3.40 5.98 -7.16
N TYR A 512 -4.61 6.53 -7.20
CA TYR A 512 -5.34 6.92 -8.40
C TYR A 512 -5.35 8.44 -8.61
N ALA A 513 -4.57 9.21 -7.83
CA ALA A 513 -4.51 10.65 -7.93
C ALA A 513 -4.22 11.12 -9.36
N GLY A 514 -5.03 12.06 -9.86
CA GLY A 514 -4.97 12.59 -11.22
C GLY A 514 -5.58 11.69 -12.30
N GLN A 515 -6.11 10.51 -11.95
CA GLN A 515 -6.83 9.63 -12.86
C GLN A 515 -8.34 9.81 -12.71
N THR A 516 -9.08 9.58 -13.80
CA THR A 516 -10.53 9.40 -13.75
C THR A 516 -10.84 7.94 -13.46
N PHE A 517 -11.77 7.68 -12.55
CA PHE A 517 -12.13 6.34 -12.11
C PHE A 517 -13.65 6.15 -11.99
N ARG A 518 -14.08 4.89 -11.97
CA ARG A 518 -15.38 4.42 -11.50
C ARG A 518 -15.16 3.25 -10.53
N ILE A 519 -16.15 2.96 -9.69
CA ILE A 519 -16.12 1.81 -8.78
C ILE A 519 -17.29 0.87 -9.02
N ARG A 520 -17.16 -0.37 -8.56
CA ARG A 520 -18.27 -1.30 -8.41
C ARG A 520 -18.08 -2.21 -7.20
N PHE A 521 -19.18 -2.68 -6.66
CA PHE A 521 -19.22 -3.75 -5.67
C PHE A 521 -19.44 -5.07 -6.38
N HIS A 522 -18.64 -6.08 -6.06
CA HIS A 522 -18.67 -7.37 -6.71
C HIS A 522 -18.87 -8.48 -5.68
N LEU A 523 -20.01 -9.18 -5.78
CA LEU A 523 -20.40 -10.31 -4.94
C LEU A 523 -20.11 -11.63 -5.65
N GLY A 524 -19.46 -12.56 -4.94
CA GLY A 524 -19.26 -13.94 -5.37
C GLY A 524 -19.76 -14.95 -4.35
N THR A 525 -20.62 -15.89 -4.77
CA THR A 525 -21.28 -16.84 -3.86
C THR A 525 -21.16 -18.30 -4.32
N SER A 526 -21.23 -19.22 -3.37
CA SER A 526 -21.21 -20.66 -3.58
C SER A 526 -22.62 -21.21 -3.84
N SER A 527 -22.71 -22.51 -4.12
CA SER A 527 -24.00 -23.24 -4.19
C SER A 527 -24.32 -24.03 -2.91
N VAL A 528 -23.52 -23.85 -1.86
CA VAL A 528 -23.55 -24.75 -0.68
C VAL A 528 -24.41 -24.17 0.43
N VAL A 529 -24.16 -22.92 0.82
CA VAL A 529 -24.89 -22.22 1.87
C VAL A 529 -25.22 -20.85 1.33
N ASN A 530 -26.50 -20.49 1.30
CA ASN A 530 -26.90 -19.12 1.03
C ASN A 530 -27.12 -18.42 2.38
N LYS A 531 -26.69 -17.18 2.44
CA LYS A 531 -26.86 -16.28 3.58
C LYS A 531 -27.56 -15.01 3.13
N TYR A 532 -27.74 -14.03 4.01
CA TYR A 532 -28.44 -12.78 3.66
C TYR A 532 -27.59 -11.83 2.80
N GLY A 533 -26.30 -12.11 2.61
CA GLY A 533 -25.48 -11.42 1.64
C GLY A 533 -24.95 -10.10 2.19
N VAL A 534 -25.04 -9.03 1.40
CA VAL A 534 -24.43 -7.73 1.71
C VAL A 534 -25.48 -6.64 1.61
N ALA A 535 -25.44 -5.68 2.52
CA ALA A 535 -26.09 -4.39 2.39
C ALA A 535 -25.05 -3.28 2.55
N ILE A 536 -25.16 -2.23 1.73
CA ILE A 536 -24.34 -1.02 1.82
C ILE A 536 -25.22 0.21 1.98
N ASP A 537 -24.68 1.22 2.66
CA ASP A 537 -25.36 2.48 2.95
C ASP A 537 -24.34 3.62 3.11
N ASP A 538 -24.81 4.87 3.04
CA ASP A 538 -24.03 6.08 3.30
C ASP A 538 -22.68 6.12 2.58
N ILE A 539 -22.70 5.94 1.26
CA ILE A 539 -21.47 6.01 0.46
C ILE A 539 -21.05 7.47 0.27
N ALA A 540 -19.79 7.75 0.55
CA ALA A 540 -19.21 9.08 0.45
C ALA A 540 -17.84 9.02 -0.24
N PHE A 541 -17.62 9.94 -1.17
CA PHE A 541 -16.31 10.25 -1.71
C PHE A 541 -15.84 11.61 -1.26
N TYR A 542 -14.59 11.68 -0.87
CA TYR A 542 -13.92 12.87 -0.36
C TYR A 542 -12.67 13.14 -1.19
N GLY A 543 -12.33 14.40 -1.40
CA GLY A 543 -11.13 14.78 -2.16
C GLY A 543 -11.15 14.33 -3.63
N VAL A 544 -12.34 14.02 -4.15
CA VAL A 544 -12.59 13.74 -5.56
C VAL A 544 -13.24 14.97 -6.19
N THR A 545 -13.12 15.08 -7.50
CA THR A 545 -13.93 16.02 -8.28
C THR A 545 -15.09 15.25 -8.89
N GLY A 546 -16.30 15.60 -8.46
CA GLY A 546 -17.55 15.01 -8.93
C GLY A 546 -17.88 15.38 -10.38
N PRO A 547 -18.97 14.83 -10.93
CA PRO A 547 -19.43 15.17 -12.26
C PRO A 547 -20.25 16.48 -12.28
N GLY A 548 -20.13 17.27 -13.34
CA GLY A 548 -21.13 18.27 -13.72
C GLY A 548 -22.10 17.72 -14.76
N GLY A 549 -23.31 18.29 -14.79
CA GLY A 549 -24.27 18.03 -15.86
C GLY A 549 -24.01 18.93 -17.07
N LEU A 550 -24.14 18.39 -18.28
CA LEU A 550 -24.20 19.17 -19.52
C LEU A 550 -25.42 18.73 -20.31
N GLU A 551 -26.30 19.65 -20.66
CA GLU A 551 -27.48 19.36 -21.47
C GLU A 551 -27.67 20.39 -22.58
N GLY A 552 -28.56 20.08 -23.52
CA GLY A 552 -29.01 21.09 -24.46
C GLY A 552 -29.92 20.53 -25.54
N THR A 553 -30.30 21.41 -26.46
CA THR A 553 -31.09 21.11 -27.65
C THR A 553 -30.34 21.44 -28.92
N VAL A 554 -30.59 20.67 -29.97
CA VAL A 554 -30.10 20.94 -31.32
C VAL A 554 -31.30 21.16 -32.23
N THR A 555 -31.38 22.33 -32.86
CA THR A 555 -32.49 22.74 -33.73
C THR A 555 -31.99 23.26 -35.08
N ASP A 556 -32.81 23.21 -36.12
CA ASP A 556 -32.58 23.94 -37.38
C ASP A 556 -32.71 25.46 -37.11
N ALA A 557 -31.70 26.24 -37.50
CA ALA A 557 -31.67 27.68 -37.25
C ALA A 557 -32.71 28.49 -38.05
N GLY A 558 -33.17 27.98 -39.19
CA GLY A 558 -34.15 28.60 -40.07
C GLY A 558 -35.58 28.27 -39.70
N THR A 559 -35.87 27.03 -39.31
CA THR A 559 -37.24 26.57 -38.98
C THR A 559 -37.52 26.50 -37.48
N GLY A 560 -36.49 26.33 -36.64
CA GLY A 560 -36.62 26.05 -35.21
C GLY A 560 -37.01 24.60 -34.91
N ASP A 561 -37.07 23.73 -35.91
CA ASP A 561 -37.44 22.33 -35.71
C ASP A 561 -36.30 21.55 -35.02
N PRO A 562 -36.62 20.60 -34.12
CA PRO A 562 -35.61 19.78 -33.46
C PRO A 562 -34.90 18.86 -34.45
N LEU A 563 -33.57 18.78 -34.33
CA LEU A 563 -32.75 17.88 -35.14
C LEU A 563 -32.53 16.58 -34.37
N VAL A 564 -33.23 15.52 -34.80
CA VAL A 564 -33.04 14.15 -34.30
C VAL A 564 -31.76 13.52 -34.84
N ASN A 565 -31.09 12.70 -34.04
CA ASN A 565 -29.84 11.99 -34.39
C ASN A 565 -28.65 12.90 -34.76
N ALA A 566 -28.69 14.19 -34.43
CA ALA A 566 -27.52 15.05 -34.48
C ALA A 566 -26.48 14.51 -33.51
N ARG A 567 -25.21 14.44 -33.94
CA ARG A 567 -24.11 13.90 -33.14
C ARG A 567 -23.49 15.04 -32.36
N VAL A 568 -23.52 14.96 -31.04
CA VAL A 568 -22.87 15.91 -30.14
C VAL A 568 -21.65 15.23 -29.56
N GLN A 569 -20.51 15.89 -29.63
CA GLN A 569 -19.23 15.40 -29.13
C GLN A 569 -18.66 16.39 -28.12
N VAL A 570 -18.05 15.89 -27.06
CA VAL A 570 -17.39 16.68 -26.02
C VAL A 570 -15.95 16.24 -25.84
N ARG A 571 -15.06 17.21 -25.60
CA ARG A 571 -13.65 16.99 -25.26
C ARG A 571 -13.18 18.05 -24.27
N LEU A 572 -12.13 17.76 -23.51
CA LEU A 572 -11.48 18.77 -22.68
C LEU A 572 -10.97 19.95 -23.53
N ALA A 573 -11.14 21.17 -23.04
CA ALA A 573 -10.74 22.37 -23.74
C ALA A 573 -9.23 22.33 -24.07
N GLY A 574 -8.89 22.58 -25.34
CA GLY A 574 -7.50 22.53 -25.83
C GLY A 574 -6.94 21.15 -26.16
N GLN A 575 -7.66 20.05 -25.89
CA GLN A 575 -7.28 18.69 -26.32
C GLN A 575 -7.71 18.41 -27.77
N GLN A 576 -7.02 17.50 -28.49
CA GLN A 576 -7.33 17.20 -29.90
C GLN A 576 -7.92 15.80 -30.14
N ASP A 577 -7.58 14.81 -29.32
CA ASP A 577 -7.69 13.40 -29.75
C ASP A 577 -8.74 12.55 -29.00
N LEU A 578 -9.36 13.05 -27.92
CA LEU A 578 -10.34 12.29 -27.14
C LEU A 578 -11.72 12.96 -27.18
N TRP A 579 -12.74 12.21 -27.63
CA TRP A 579 -14.12 12.66 -27.68
C TRP A 579 -15.03 11.66 -27.01
N ILE A 580 -15.93 12.14 -26.15
CA ILE A 580 -17.14 11.42 -25.72
C ILE A 580 -18.28 11.93 -26.61
N GLU A 581 -19.23 11.07 -27.01
CA GLU A 581 -20.31 11.47 -27.90
C GLU A 581 -21.68 10.92 -27.50
N THR A 582 -22.72 11.65 -27.89
CA THR A 582 -24.10 11.19 -27.82
C THR A 582 -24.86 11.63 -29.08
N ARG A 583 -26.12 11.21 -29.18
CA ARG A 583 -27.03 11.62 -30.25
C ARG A 583 -28.29 12.22 -29.68
N THR A 584 -28.79 13.25 -30.34
CA THR A 584 -30.03 13.89 -29.93
C THR A 584 -31.25 12.99 -30.12
N ASN A 585 -32.19 13.08 -29.18
CA ASN A 585 -33.46 12.35 -29.23
C ASN A 585 -34.47 12.97 -30.23
N ALA A 586 -35.70 12.47 -30.27
CA ALA A 586 -36.75 12.97 -31.17
C ALA A 586 -37.18 14.43 -30.91
N LEU A 587 -36.86 14.98 -29.74
CA LEU A 587 -37.06 16.38 -29.36
C LEU A 587 -35.80 17.23 -29.56
N GLY A 588 -34.75 16.69 -30.17
CA GLY A 588 -33.48 17.38 -30.39
C GLY A 588 -32.62 17.51 -29.12
N GLN A 589 -32.99 16.86 -28.01
CA GLN A 589 -32.29 17.01 -26.73
C GLN A 589 -31.12 16.04 -26.61
N TYR A 590 -30.07 16.47 -25.91
CA TYR A 590 -28.92 15.64 -25.51
C TYR A 590 -28.52 15.96 -24.07
N THR A 591 -27.85 15.00 -23.43
CA THR A 591 -27.31 15.12 -22.06
C THR A 591 -25.97 14.40 -21.96
N PHE A 592 -25.09 14.93 -21.12
CA PHE A 592 -23.84 14.34 -20.66
C PHE A 592 -23.72 14.52 -19.15
N ILE A 593 -23.02 13.60 -18.52
CA ILE A 593 -22.56 13.70 -17.15
C ILE A 593 -21.05 13.47 -17.23
N LEU A 594 -20.28 14.50 -16.93
CA LEU A 594 -18.83 14.56 -17.17
C LEU A 594 -18.16 15.07 -15.90
N PRO A 595 -16.89 14.74 -15.62
CA PRO A 595 -16.13 15.41 -14.57
C PRO A 595 -16.24 16.94 -14.65
N ILE A 596 -16.22 17.64 -13.51
CA ILE A 596 -16.15 19.10 -13.53
C ILE A 596 -14.85 19.57 -14.19
N ASP A 597 -14.98 20.20 -15.35
CA ASP A 597 -13.86 20.80 -16.08
C ASP A 597 -14.42 21.73 -17.16
N THR A 598 -13.53 22.24 -18.00
CA THR A 598 -13.84 23.08 -19.15
C THR A 598 -13.74 22.27 -20.44
N TYR A 599 -14.79 22.30 -21.25
CA TYR A 599 -14.93 21.45 -22.44
C TYR A 599 -15.18 22.26 -23.73
N ASP A 600 -14.76 21.69 -24.85
CA ASP A 600 -15.27 22.04 -26.18
C ASP A 600 -16.41 21.09 -26.54
N VAL A 601 -17.60 21.63 -26.79
CA VAL A 601 -18.81 20.88 -27.21
C VAL A 601 -19.03 21.11 -28.71
N THR A 602 -18.96 20.07 -29.53
CA THR A 602 -19.10 20.14 -30.98
C THR A 602 -20.34 19.38 -31.45
N CYS A 603 -21.21 20.03 -32.20
CA CYS A 603 -22.38 19.43 -32.83
C CYS A 603 -22.17 19.25 -34.34
N VAL A 604 -22.48 18.04 -34.83
CA VAL A 604 -22.43 17.67 -36.25
C VAL A 604 -23.77 17.05 -36.66
N ALA A 605 -24.40 17.64 -37.68
CA ALA A 605 -25.63 17.12 -38.29
C ALA A 605 -25.49 17.10 -39.82
N ALA A 606 -26.02 16.06 -40.47
CA ALA A 606 -25.91 15.92 -41.92
C ALA A 606 -26.66 17.05 -42.65
N GLY A 607 -25.99 17.74 -43.57
CA GLY A 607 -26.56 18.88 -44.30
C GLY A 607 -26.49 20.21 -43.55
N TYR A 608 -25.82 20.25 -42.38
CA TYR A 608 -25.62 21.46 -41.58
C TYR A 608 -24.14 21.75 -41.40
N GLU A 609 -23.80 23.02 -41.17
CA GLU A 609 -22.47 23.43 -40.77
C GLU A 609 -22.16 22.92 -39.36
N THR A 610 -20.95 22.39 -39.15
CA THR A 610 -20.49 22.01 -37.80
C THR A 610 -20.39 23.24 -36.91
N GLN A 611 -20.88 23.13 -35.68
CA GLN A 611 -20.76 24.18 -34.66
C GLN A 611 -20.01 23.66 -33.44
N THR A 612 -19.23 24.54 -32.82
CA THR A 612 -18.49 24.24 -31.58
C THR A 612 -18.69 25.36 -30.58
N ALA A 613 -19.10 25.03 -29.36
CA ALA A 613 -19.03 25.90 -28.19
C ALA A 613 -17.73 25.57 -27.45
N THR A 614 -16.83 26.54 -27.32
CA THR A 614 -15.54 26.36 -26.62
C THR A 614 -15.63 26.86 -25.19
N ASP A 615 -14.73 26.38 -24.34
CA ASP A 615 -14.57 26.82 -22.96
C ASP A 615 -15.84 26.70 -22.10
N VAL A 616 -16.63 25.62 -22.31
CA VAL A 616 -17.84 25.33 -21.55
C VAL A 616 -17.45 24.76 -20.19
N ALA A 617 -17.54 25.57 -19.15
CA ALA A 617 -17.30 25.14 -17.78
C ALA A 617 -18.48 24.31 -17.25
N LEU A 618 -18.19 23.10 -16.79
CA LEU A 618 -19.05 22.34 -15.90
C LEU A 618 -18.65 22.65 -14.46
N ILE A 619 -19.65 22.87 -13.63
CA ILE A 619 -19.50 23.15 -12.20
C ILE A 619 -20.34 22.16 -11.42
N GLU A 620 -19.92 21.92 -10.18
CA GLU A 620 -20.55 20.97 -9.26
C GLU A 620 -22.04 21.27 -9.04
N ASP A 621 -22.84 20.21 -8.87
CA ASP A 621 -24.28 20.25 -8.58
C ASP A 621 -25.13 21.13 -9.50
N SER A 622 -24.69 21.30 -10.74
CA SER A 622 -25.35 22.14 -11.73
C SER A 622 -25.30 21.49 -13.11
N THR A 623 -26.37 21.71 -13.86
CA THR A 623 -26.42 21.36 -15.28
C THR A 623 -26.14 22.61 -16.11
N THR A 624 -25.02 22.61 -16.83
CA THR A 624 -24.69 23.63 -17.83
C THR A 624 -25.49 23.35 -19.11
N THR A 625 -26.24 24.33 -19.60
CA THR A 625 -27.00 24.20 -20.86
C THR A 625 -26.23 24.78 -22.05
N VAL A 626 -26.09 24.00 -23.13
CA VAL A 626 -25.50 24.42 -24.41
C VAL A 626 -26.45 24.08 -25.56
N ASP A 627 -27.14 25.07 -26.10
CA ASP A 627 -28.02 24.88 -27.25
C ASP A 627 -27.29 25.15 -28.59
N PHE A 628 -27.57 24.33 -29.61
CA PHE A 628 -27.06 24.52 -30.97
C PHE A 628 -28.21 24.81 -31.94
N ALA A 629 -28.20 26.00 -32.53
CA ALA A 629 -29.06 26.33 -33.68
C ALA A 629 -28.28 26.13 -34.98
N MET A 630 -28.41 24.96 -35.59
CA MET A 630 -27.62 24.50 -36.74
C MET A 630 -28.03 25.20 -38.03
N VAL A 631 -27.06 25.78 -38.74
CA VAL A 631 -27.27 26.46 -40.03
C VAL A 631 -27.11 25.45 -41.16
N VAL A 632 -28.07 25.41 -42.08
CA VAL A 632 -28.03 24.53 -43.26
C VAL A 632 -26.78 24.85 -44.08
N GLN A 633 -25.98 23.84 -44.38
CA GLN A 633 -24.81 23.96 -45.23
C GLN A 633 -25.28 24.08 -46.69
N SER A 634 -25.35 25.30 -47.21
CA SER A 634 -25.70 25.54 -48.61
C SER A 634 -24.53 25.15 -49.52
N VAL A 635 -24.67 24.05 -50.24
CA VAL A 635 -23.77 23.72 -51.36
C VAL A 635 -24.34 24.38 -52.62
N THR A 636 -23.69 25.42 -53.13
CA THR A 636 -23.96 25.94 -54.47
C THR A 636 -23.24 25.03 -55.47
N VAL A 637 -23.98 24.30 -56.30
CA VAL A 637 -23.42 23.54 -57.41
C VAL A 637 -23.68 24.33 -58.69
N PRO A 638 -22.65 24.89 -59.35
CA PRO A 638 -22.87 25.66 -60.56
C PRO A 638 -23.40 24.76 -61.67
N VAL A 639 -24.61 25.05 -62.15
CA VAL A 639 -25.20 24.35 -63.29
C VAL A 639 -24.74 25.05 -64.56
N THR A 640 -23.62 24.57 -65.10
CA THR A 640 -23.03 25.06 -66.35
C THR A 640 -23.15 24.03 -67.46
N GLY A 641 -23.15 24.49 -68.71
CA GLY A 641 -23.15 23.60 -69.86
C GLY A 641 -23.07 24.35 -71.18
N THR A 642 -23.14 23.61 -72.28
CA THR A 642 -23.23 24.18 -73.63
C THR A 642 -24.46 23.64 -74.36
N VAL A 643 -25.13 24.53 -75.10
CA VAL A 643 -26.19 24.16 -76.03
C VAL A 643 -25.61 24.17 -77.44
N VAL A 644 -25.73 23.03 -78.11
CA VAL A 644 -25.26 22.84 -79.49
C VAL A 644 -26.41 22.42 -80.40
N ALA A 645 -26.27 22.69 -81.70
CA ALA A 645 -27.22 22.24 -82.71
C ALA A 645 -27.25 20.71 -82.78
N VAL A 646 -28.45 20.13 -82.79
CA VAL A 646 -28.65 18.66 -82.82
C VAL A 646 -28.16 18.01 -84.12
N GLU A 647 -28.04 18.79 -85.20
CA GLU A 647 -27.72 18.29 -86.54
C GLU A 647 -26.27 17.83 -86.67
N ASP A 648 -25.35 18.45 -85.93
CA ASP A 648 -23.92 18.11 -85.94
C ASP A 648 -23.35 17.82 -84.54
N GLY A 649 -24.09 18.16 -83.47
CA GLY A 649 -23.68 17.95 -82.09
C GLY A 649 -22.46 18.75 -81.65
N VAL A 650 -22.01 19.72 -82.46
CA VAL A 650 -20.77 20.49 -82.19
C VAL A 650 -20.90 21.98 -82.47
N THR A 651 -21.85 22.43 -83.28
CA THR A 651 -22.04 23.86 -83.55
C THR A 651 -22.76 24.54 -82.39
N PRO A 652 -22.19 25.60 -81.79
CA PRO A 652 -22.84 26.34 -80.71
C PRO A 652 -24.18 26.96 -81.10
N ALA A 653 -25.14 26.93 -80.18
CA ALA A 653 -26.43 27.60 -80.32
C ALA A 653 -26.47 28.87 -79.43
N PRO A 654 -26.09 30.05 -79.94
CA PRO A 654 -26.13 31.29 -79.17
C PRO A 654 -27.55 31.82 -78.99
N ASN A 655 -27.80 32.52 -77.89
CA ASN A 655 -29.09 33.10 -77.50
C ASN A 655 -30.21 32.09 -77.20
N ALA A 656 -29.86 30.83 -76.93
CA ALA A 656 -30.81 29.85 -76.42
C ALA A 656 -31.08 30.15 -74.94
N ILE A 657 -32.36 30.14 -74.54
CA ILE A 657 -32.75 30.33 -73.14
C ILE A 657 -32.74 28.95 -72.47
N VAL A 658 -31.91 28.80 -71.45
CA VAL A 658 -31.88 27.61 -70.58
C VAL A 658 -32.58 27.98 -69.29
N HIS A 659 -33.59 27.20 -68.90
CA HIS A 659 -34.41 27.45 -67.71
C HIS A 659 -34.35 26.23 -66.80
N LEU A 660 -33.81 26.40 -65.60
CA LEU A 660 -33.85 25.39 -64.55
C LEU A 660 -35.17 25.51 -63.80
N LEU A 661 -36.11 24.64 -64.15
CA LEU A 661 -37.51 24.75 -63.73
C LEU A 661 -37.75 24.65 -62.22
N GLU A 662 -36.92 23.90 -61.49
CA GLU A 662 -37.10 23.73 -60.04
C GLU A 662 -36.68 24.95 -59.22
N LEU A 663 -35.71 25.73 -59.71
CA LEU A 663 -35.22 26.95 -59.05
C LEU A 663 -35.70 28.24 -59.70
N ASP A 664 -36.41 28.13 -60.83
CA ASP A 664 -36.90 29.24 -61.65
C ASP A 664 -35.79 30.24 -62.07
N VAL A 665 -34.60 29.71 -62.35
CA VAL A 665 -33.45 30.50 -62.82
C VAL A 665 -33.24 30.28 -64.31
N THR A 666 -32.97 31.37 -65.04
CA THR A 666 -32.72 31.33 -66.48
C THR A 666 -31.39 31.98 -66.84
N ASP A 667 -30.71 31.42 -67.83
CA ASP A 667 -29.56 32.02 -68.48
C ASP A 667 -29.71 31.91 -70.00
N THR A 668 -29.03 32.80 -70.72
CA THR A 668 -29.05 32.86 -72.18
C THR A 668 -27.66 32.55 -72.72
N THR A 669 -27.56 31.54 -73.58
CA THR A 669 -26.26 31.07 -74.04
C THR A 669 -25.47 32.13 -74.81
N ASP A 670 -24.16 32.16 -74.58
CA ASP A 670 -23.23 33.08 -75.24
C ASP A 670 -22.91 32.68 -76.70
N ALA A 671 -21.97 33.38 -77.34
CA ALA A 671 -21.54 33.08 -78.72
C ALA A 671 -20.90 31.69 -78.88
N ALA A 672 -20.41 31.08 -77.80
CA ALA A 672 -19.87 29.73 -77.74
C ALA A 672 -20.94 28.70 -77.29
N GLY A 673 -22.19 29.11 -77.12
CA GLY A 673 -23.30 28.26 -76.71
C GLY A 673 -23.28 27.93 -75.22
N ALA A 674 -22.39 28.56 -74.43
CA ALA A 674 -22.23 28.29 -73.01
C ALA A 674 -23.30 29.00 -72.17
N PHE A 675 -23.80 28.34 -71.14
CA PHE A 675 -24.66 28.92 -70.10
C PHE A 675 -24.10 28.64 -68.71
N ASP A 676 -24.44 29.50 -67.76
CA ASP A 676 -24.12 29.40 -66.34
C ASP A 676 -25.33 29.87 -65.51
N LEU A 677 -25.96 28.94 -64.79
CA LEU A 677 -27.16 29.20 -63.99
C LEU A 677 -26.87 29.46 -62.51
N GLY A 678 -25.59 29.68 -62.14
CA GLY A 678 -25.16 30.02 -60.78
C GLY A 678 -24.70 28.82 -59.97
#